data_AF-A0AAV1YG63-F1
#
_entry.id   AF-A0AAV1YG63-F1
#
_cell.length_a   1.000
_cell.length_b   1.000
_cell.length_c   1.000
_cell.angle_alpha   90.00
_cell.angle_beta   90.00
_cell.angle_gamma   90.00
#
_symmetry.space_group_name_H-M   'P 1'
#
loop_
_entity.id
_entity.type
_entity.pdbx_description
1 polymer ?
#
loop_
_entity_poly.entity_id
_entity_poly.type
_entity_poly.pdbx_seq_one_letter_code
_entity_poly.pdbx_strand_id
1 'polypeptide(L)'
;MARFRSKIRVGILITVVVGVCLAALYGLLQPISNGCIMTYMYPTYIPISSSESVSPAKYGLYLYHEGWKKIDVKDHLKKLSGVPVLFIPGNGGSYKQVRSLAAESDRAYQSGPLDRTFYQEASLSPEEGGAYTDLSGFQLPNKYTRRLDWFAVDLEGEHSAMDGAILEEHTEYVVYAIHKILDQYKVSYDARTSEGVAVSGSLPKSVILVGHSMGGFVARAAVIHPRLKKSAVETVLTLSTPHQSPPVALQPSLGHYFAHVNSKWREGYKFQANTGRHVSDPVLSHVVVVSISGAYNDYQVRSKLASLDNIVPPTHGFMISSTAMTNVWLSMEHQAILWCNQLVVQVSHTLLSLVDSRTGQPFPETQKRLSVFSRMLRSGISHNFHSMMQLASSKRQSINIPVGNTKDATGFQLEVHNACPPNIQWNDEGLDRDLYIETNVVTVLAMDGRRRWLDIQKLGSNGRSHFVFVTNLEPCSGIRLHLWPKKRNSASSLPSNVRVTEVTSKMMHIPSGPAPRQPEPGSQTEQAPPSAVFWLGPEDMLGFSFLTISVAPRPTVSGRPPPAASMAVGQFFNPHEGNQDLSPWFMLQSTYSQKELSLEEAHPLAVKLSFAISLGLLPVTFSLKTVSCGIRNSGLPEEEAGDIESSRLCKLRCFPPVALAWDDISGLHIYPNLNSDTLSVDSSPAQWSSTQQSEKTIVLLLVDPHCSYKSSISISVSAAASRLFLLYSPKIVGLSIAVIFFALMQQACSSDLDLRIPSMLTAVESNLTLLSHFFPLAVLPIFFSFFFSLATSQPFPPLASFFGISLICYIFANGFIAILILISHLAFFVTAVTHIFIKTRWQMWERNSSFIFLHWFLDLFSSFLSLKVVRALRGKPVLVTTLAAMVLACLVHPAFGLLILLVSHIYCCHNALCSSFLTASYRTGDQNNENFDSNSERVKFKFEGSFNRTFPSEDNFSNSPDSSKSFGDTQLDLFHHRHGLLILHLVATMMFAPSVVAWFQRLAMGESLPWLLDSVLSIGVILHGICISKPEFNSFFLSGGFPVRRVRLYFIYLLAGYWSYFSGLTLAPYKAFYVMAAVGGISFALSMLQRRNRDKKDVTHHSRKLH
;
A
#
# COMPACT_ATOMS: atom_id res chain seq x y z
N MET A 1 18.03 -43.35 2.00
CA MET A 1 16.80 -42.85 2.67
C MET A 1 16.77 -41.33 2.90
N ALA A 2 17.82 -40.69 3.47
CA ALA A 2 17.81 -39.25 3.77
C ALA A 2 17.65 -38.32 2.54
N ARG A 3 18.31 -38.64 1.42
CA ARG A 3 18.24 -37.89 0.15
C ARG A 3 16.91 -38.02 -0.59
N PHE A 4 16.19 -39.13 -0.42
CA PHE A 4 14.84 -39.31 -0.95
C PHE A 4 13.83 -38.48 -0.16
N ARG A 5 13.99 -38.42 1.17
CA ARG A 5 13.21 -37.54 2.05
C ARG A 5 13.43 -36.06 1.76
N SER A 6 14.63 -35.62 1.33
CA SER A 6 14.88 -34.21 0.99
C SER A 6 14.21 -33.79 -0.32
N LYS A 7 14.31 -34.60 -1.39
CA LYS A 7 13.65 -34.33 -2.68
C LYS A 7 12.12 -34.23 -2.54
N ILE A 8 11.52 -35.07 -1.69
CA ILE A 8 10.07 -34.99 -1.39
C ILE A 8 9.70 -33.67 -0.70
N ARG A 9 10.52 -33.17 0.24
CA ARG A 9 10.26 -31.90 0.95
C ARG A 9 10.21 -30.71 0.00
N VAL A 10 11.15 -30.63 -0.95
CA VAL A 10 11.16 -29.57 -1.97
C VAL A 10 9.97 -29.69 -2.90
N GLY A 11 9.62 -30.90 -3.33
CA GLY A 11 8.43 -31.14 -4.14
C GLY A 11 7.16 -30.63 -3.46
N ILE A 12 6.98 -30.93 -2.17
CA ILE A 12 5.86 -30.41 -1.37
C ILE A 12 5.89 -28.88 -1.29
N LEU A 13 7.05 -28.29 -0.99
CA LEU A 13 7.21 -26.83 -0.92
C LEU A 13 6.80 -26.14 -2.21
N ILE A 14 7.26 -26.64 -3.36
CA ILE A 14 6.94 -26.08 -4.67
C ILE A 14 5.43 -26.16 -4.93
N THR A 15 4.81 -27.31 -4.66
CA THR A 15 3.36 -27.48 -4.85
C THR A 15 2.55 -26.52 -4.00
N VAL A 16 2.94 -26.31 -2.73
CA VAL A 16 2.29 -25.34 -1.84
C VAL A 16 2.45 -23.91 -2.37
N VAL A 17 3.67 -23.52 -2.74
CA VAL A 17 3.94 -22.16 -3.26
C VAL A 17 3.15 -21.89 -4.53
N VAL A 18 3.14 -22.83 -5.48
CA VAL A 18 2.36 -22.71 -6.72
C VAL A 18 0.86 -22.63 -6.42
N GLY A 19 0.33 -23.49 -5.53
CA GLY A 19 -1.07 -23.47 -5.13
C GLY A 19 -1.51 -22.12 -4.53
N VAL A 20 -0.70 -21.55 -3.64
CA VAL A 20 -1.00 -20.23 -3.04
C VAL A 20 -0.85 -19.10 -4.06
N CYS A 21 0.12 -19.17 -4.97
CA CYS A 21 0.24 -18.21 -6.08
C CYS A 21 -0.99 -18.23 -6.99
N LEU A 22 -1.50 -19.41 -7.33
CA LEU A 22 -2.72 -19.56 -8.14
C LEU A 22 -3.96 -19.03 -7.40
N ALA A 23 -4.09 -19.30 -6.10
CA ALA A 23 -5.17 -18.75 -5.29
C ALA A 23 -5.10 -17.21 -5.19
N ALA A 24 -3.90 -16.65 -5.04
CA ALA A 24 -3.68 -15.21 -5.03
C ALA A 24 -4.01 -14.58 -6.39
N LEU A 25 -3.57 -15.18 -7.49
CA LEU A 25 -3.87 -14.72 -8.84
C LEU A 25 -5.38 -14.76 -9.11
N TYR A 26 -6.05 -15.86 -8.73
CA TYR A 26 -7.50 -15.97 -8.82
C TYR A 26 -8.20 -14.86 -8.03
N GLY A 27 -7.77 -14.59 -6.79
CA GLY A 27 -8.32 -13.51 -5.98
C GLY A 27 -8.09 -12.11 -6.55
N LEU A 28 -6.93 -11.85 -7.18
CA LEU A 28 -6.62 -10.56 -7.82
C LEU A 28 -7.38 -10.35 -9.14
N LEU A 29 -7.76 -11.43 -9.83
CA LEU A 29 -8.51 -11.38 -11.08
C LEU A 29 -10.03 -11.31 -10.86
N GLN A 30 -10.52 -11.49 -9.64
CA GLN A 30 -11.94 -11.34 -9.36
C GLN A 30 -12.38 -9.87 -9.51
N PRO A 31 -13.48 -9.61 -10.24
CA PRO A 31 -14.00 -8.27 -10.42
C PRO A 31 -14.51 -7.72 -9.08
N ILE A 32 -14.19 -6.45 -8.82
CA ILE A 32 -14.63 -5.73 -7.63
C ILE A 32 -15.94 -5.03 -7.96
N SER A 33 -16.96 -5.16 -7.11
CA SER A 33 -18.18 -4.37 -7.23
C SER A 33 -17.88 -2.92 -6.81
N ASN A 34 -17.88 -2.02 -7.79
CA ASN A 34 -17.69 -0.59 -7.54
C ASN A 34 -19.06 0.06 -7.31
N GLY A 35 -19.43 0.31 -6.04
CA GLY A 35 -20.65 1.05 -5.64
C GLY A 35 -20.64 2.55 -5.99
N CYS A 36 -19.76 2.93 -6.91
CA CYS A 36 -19.44 4.30 -7.22
C CYS A 36 -20.28 4.82 -8.40
N ILE A 37 -20.83 6.02 -8.28
CA ILE A 37 -21.58 6.68 -9.36
C ILE A 37 -20.61 7.39 -10.30
N MET A 38 -20.81 7.24 -11.60
CA MET A 38 -19.97 7.89 -12.63
C MET A 38 -20.26 9.40 -12.72
N THR A 39 -19.19 10.19 -12.84
CA THR A 39 -19.27 11.62 -13.23
C THR A 39 -19.39 11.79 -14.75
N TYR A 40 -20.16 12.78 -15.20
CA TYR A 40 -20.27 13.19 -16.62
C TYR A 40 -19.78 14.63 -16.77
N MET A 41 -19.29 15.04 -17.95
CA MET A 41 -18.72 16.38 -18.17
C MET A 41 -18.57 16.74 -19.66
N TYR A 42 -18.35 18.03 -19.95
CA TYR A 42 -18.05 18.55 -21.29
C TYR A 42 -16.70 19.29 -21.28
N PRO A 43 -15.57 18.55 -21.32
CA PRO A 43 -14.26 19.11 -21.04
C PRO A 43 -13.64 19.80 -22.25
N THR A 44 -13.18 21.05 -22.07
CA THR A 44 -12.32 21.76 -23.02
C THR A 44 -10.97 22.06 -22.35
N TYR A 45 -9.87 21.84 -23.06
CA TYR A 45 -8.51 22.08 -22.54
C TYR A 45 -7.82 23.18 -23.33
N ILE A 46 -7.50 24.27 -22.64
CA ILE A 46 -6.90 25.47 -23.22
C ILE A 46 -5.40 25.45 -22.94
N PRO A 47 -4.51 25.35 -23.95
CA PRO A 47 -3.07 25.32 -23.72
C PRO A 47 -2.57 26.68 -23.21
N ILE A 48 -1.69 26.64 -22.20
CA ILE A 48 -0.97 27.82 -21.69
C ILE A 48 0.38 27.87 -22.39
N SER A 49 0.58 28.87 -23.24
CA SER A 49 1.79 29.00 -24.07
C SER A 49 3.06 29.13 -23.23
N SER A 50 4.09 28.34 -23.56
CA SER A 50 5.46 28.61 -23.11
C SER A 50 5.99 29.86 -23.82
N SER A 51 6.76 30.69 -23.11
CA SER A 51 7.43 31.84 -23.71
C SER A 51 8.30 31.38 -24.88
N GLU A 52 8.29 32.13 -25.99
CA GLU A 52 9.12 31.89 -27.18
C GLU A 52 10.62 31.90 -26.82
N SER A 53 11.20 30.77 -26.42
CA SER A 53 12.64 30.50 -26.54
C SER A 53 12.98 29.03 -26.23
N VAL A 54 13.51 28.39 -27.27
CA VAL A 54 14.35 27.18 -27.30
C VAL A 54 13.69 25.85 -26.91
N SER A 55 13.49 25.00 -27.93
CA SER A 55 12.95 23.63 -27.94
C SER A 55 11.44 23.48 -27.65
N PRO A 56 10.72 22.57 -28.36
CA PRO A 56 9.36 22.23 -27.95
C PRO A 56 9.43 21.67 -26.52
N ALA A 57 8.66 22.27 -25.61
CA ALA A 57 8.59 21.79 -24.24
C ALA A 57 8.06 20.35 -24.25
N LYS A 58 8.86 19.39 -23.75
CA LYS A 58 8.49 17.98 -23.63
C LYS A 58 7.13 17.77 -22.94
N TYR A 59 6.79 18.66 -22.03
CA TYR A 59 5.57 18.62 -21.23
C TYR A 59 4.68 19.84 -21.50
N GLY A 60 3.38 19.67 -21.30
CA GLY A 60 2.35 20.68 -21.56
C GLY A 60 1.68 21.22 -20.29
N LEU A 61 1.02 22.38 -20.39
CA LEU A 61 0.21 22.97 -19.32
C LEU A 61 -1.13 23.41 -19.92
N TYR A 62 -2.23 22.95 -19.34
CA TYR A 62 -3.57 23.23 -19.83
C TYR A 62 -4.45 23.82 -18.73
N LEU A 63 -5.29 24.77 -19.09
CA LEU A 63 -6.42 25.24 -18.28
C LEU A 63 -7.68 24.46 -18.69
N TYR A 64 -8.37 23.89 -17.72
CA TYR A 64 -9.66 23.23 -17.92
C TYR A 64 -10.79 24.25 -18.02
N HIS A 65 -11.73 24.00 -18.93
CA HIS A 65 -12.99 24.72 -19.03
C HIS A 65 -14.16 23.73 -19.20
N GLU A 66 -15.21 23.90 -18.39
CA GLU A 66 -16.46 23.13 -18.51
C GLU A 66 -17.43 23.83 -19.46
N GLY A 67 -17.86 23.13 -20.52
CA GLY A 67 -18.94 23.60 -21.39
C GLY A 67 -18.77 23.24 -22.86
N TRP A 68 -19.88 23.28 -23.59
CA TRP A 68 -19.98 22.95 -25.02
C TRP A 68 -19.88 24.18 -25.93
N LYS A 69 -19.96 25.40 -25.37
CA LYS A 69 -19.89 26.65 -26.14
C LYS A 69 -18.46 26.92 -26.59
N LYS A 70 -18.29 27.42 -27.81
CA LYS A 70 -16.98 27.87 -28.31
C LYS A 70 -16.53 29.13 -27.57
N ILE A 71 -15.28 29.15 -27.12
CA ILE A 71 -14.71 30.24 -26.32
C ILE A 71 -13.56 30.87 -27.10
N ASP A 72 -13.42 32.19 -27.02
CA ASP A 72 -12.18 32.85 -27.42
C ASP A 72 -11.11 32.61 -26.34
N VAL A 73 -10.13 31.77 -26.68
CA VAL A 73 -9.02 31.39 -25.79
C VAL A 73 -8.26 32.61 -25.25
N LYS A 74 -7.99 33.62 -26.09
CA LYS A 74 -7.20 34.78 -25.69
C LYS A 74 -7.98 35.65 -24.70
N ASP A 75 -9.25 35.87 -24.98
CA ASP A 75 -10.15 36.61 -24.09
C ASP A 75 -10.35 35.88 -22.75
N HIS A 76 -10.52 34.55 -22.80
CA HIS A 76 -10.69 33.73 -21.58
C HIS A 76 -9.47 33.82 -20.65
N LEU A 77 -8.27 33.74 -21.21
CA LEU A 77 -7.01 33.83 -20.45
C LEU A 77 -6.76 35.23 -19.87
N LYS A 78 -7.28 36.28 -20.51
CA LYS A 78 -7.25 37.67 -19.98
C LYS A 78 -8.22 37.90 -18.84
N LYS A 79 -9.25 37.07 -18.69
CA LYS A 79 -10.35 37.24 -17.72
C LYS A 79 -10.24 36.33 -16.49
N LEU A 80 -9.11 35.65 -16.29
CA LEU A 80 -8.88 34.78 -15.14
C LEU A 80 -8.98 35.55 -13.82
N SER A 81 -9.78 35.01 -12.89
CA SER A 81 -10.09 35.64 -11.60
C SER A 81 -10.44 34.65 -10.49
N GLY A 82 -10.36 33.34 -10.73
CA GLY A 82 -10.59 32.31 -9.73
C GLY A 82 -9.38 32.09 -8.83
N VAL A 83 -9.44 31.01 -8.05
CA VAL A 83 -8.30 30.50 -7.28
C VAL A 83 -7.57 29.45 -8.13
N PRO A 84 -6.25 29.58 -8.38
CA PRO A 84 -5.51 28.62 -9.17
C PRO A 84 -5.34 27.28 -8.46
N VAL A 85 -5.74 26.20 -9.12
CA VAL A 85 -5.51 24.82 -8.69
C VAL A 85 -4.70 24.11 -9.77
N LEU A 86 -3.61 23.43 -9.42
CA LEU A 86 -2.81 22.65 -10.35
C LEU A 86 -2.98 21.16 -10.07
N PHE A 87 -3.56 20.46 -11.04
CA PHE A 87 -3.65 19.01 -11.05
C PHE A 87 -2.39 18.37 -11.65
N ILE A 88 -1.86 17.36 -10.95
CA ILE A 88 -0.67 16.60 -11.36
C ILE A 88 -1.07 15.13 -11.52
N PRO A 89 -1.03 14.58 -12.76
CA PRO A 89 -1.45 13.21 -13.03
C PRO A 89 -0.44 12.19 -12.48
N GLY A 90 -0.92 10.96 -12.32
CA GLY A 90 -0.15 9.83 -11.84
C GLY A 90 0.71 9.14 -12.89
N ASN A 91 1.28 7.99 -12.50
CA ASN A 91 2.01 7.08 -13.39
C ASN A 91 1.17 6.69 -14.62
N GLY A 92 1.67 6.93 -15.83
CA GLY A 92 0.92 6.65 -17.07
C GLY A 92 -0.32 7.53 -17.27
N GLY A 93 -0.51 8.57 -16.45
CA GLY A 93 -1.70 9.40 -16.44
C GLY A 93 -1.64 10.55 -17.43
N SER A 94 -2.79 10.91 -17.99
CA SER A 94 -2.95 12.13 -18.80
C SER A 94 -3.48 13.28 -17.93
N TYR A 95 -3.13 14.52 -18.29
CA TYR A 95 -3.72 15.74 -17.75
C TYR A 95 -5.27 15.72 -17.74
N LYS A 96 -5.89 14.94 -18.65
CA LYS A 96 -7.34 14.76 -18.74
C LYS A 96 -7.97 14.07 -17.53
N GLN A 97 -7.18 13.51 -16.62
CA GLN A 97 -7.67 12.93 -15.36
C GLN A 97 -8.33 13.97 -14.44
N VAL A 98 -8.01 15.27 -14.60
CA VAL A 98 -8.60 16.37 -13.82
C VAL A 98 -10.10 16.57 -14.04
N ARG A 99 -10.62 16.09 -15.18
CA ARG A 99 -11.93 16.46 -15.74
C ARG A 99 -13.10 16.37 -14.77
N SER A 100 -13.17 15.30 -13.97
CA SER A 100 -14.27 15.08 -13.05
C SER A 100 -14.24 16.09 -11.90
N LEU A 101 -13.06 16.31 -11.30
CA LEU A 101 -12.87 17.31 -10.24
C LEU A 101 -13.13 18.72 -10.73
N ALA A 102 -12.65 19.06 -11.92
CA ALA A 102 -12.84 20.40 -12.47
C ALA A 102 -14.30 20.68 -12.84
N ALA A 103 -14.99 19.70 -13.46
CA ALA A 103 -16.40 19.81 -13.81
C ALA A 103 -17.29 19.90 -12.56
N GLU A 104 -17.07 19.06 -11.54
CA GLU A 104 -17.83 19.12 -10.29
C GLU A 104 -17.51 20.38 -9.48
N SER A 105 -16.27 20.91 -9.54
CA SER A 105 -15.94 22.20 -8.91
C SER A 105 -16.71 23.37 -9.53
N ASP A 106 -16.87 23.38 -10.86
CA ASP A 106 -17.67 24.40 -11.55
C ASP A 106 -19.16 24.28 -11.21
N ARG A 107 -19.70 23.06 -11.16
CA ARG A 107 -21.08 22.79 -10.73
C ARG A 107 -21.32 23.22 -9.30
N ALA A 108 -20.46 22.81 -8.37
CA ALA A 108 -20.52 23.16 -6.96
C ALA A 108 -20.47 24.67 -6.74
N TYR A 109 -19.66 25.39 -7.52
CA TYR A 109 -19.63 26.85 -7.47
C TYR A 109 -20.95 27.48 -7.91
N GLN A 110 -21.59 26.94 -8.97
CA GLN A 110 -22.87 27.43 -9.49
C GLN A 110 -24.06 27.08 -8.59
N SER A 111 -24.09 25.86 -8.04
CA SER A 111 -25.19 25.37 -7.18
C SER A 111 -25.11 25.91 -5.75
N GLY A 112 -23.92 26.27 -5.29
CA GLY A 112 -23.68 26.69 -3.91
C GLY A 112 -23.23 25.52 -2.99
N PRO A 113 -22.99 25.81 -1.70
CA PRO A 113 -22.54 24.82 -0.73
C PRO A 113 -23.48 23.63 -0.56
N LEU A 114 -22.97 22.52 -0.01
CA LEU A 114 -23.82 21.39 0.39
C LEU A 114 -24.81 21.82 1.46
N ASP A 115 -26.01 21.23 1.45
CA ASP A 115 -27.00 21.45 2.50
C ASP A 115 -26.40 21.16 3.87
N ARG A 116 -26.55 22.11 4.80
CA ARG A 116 -26.07 21.95 6.17
C ARG A 116 -26.89 20.85 6.84
N THR A 117 -26.20 19.82 7.30
CA THR A 117 -26.82 18.77 8.11
C THR A 117 -26.73 19.12 9.60
N PHE A 118 -27.63 18.56 10.40
CA PHE A 118 -27.65 18.74 11.86
C PHE A 118 -26.86 17.65 12.61
N TYR A 119 -26.02 16.90 11.91
CA TYR A 119 -25.17 15.90 12.52
C TYR A 119 -23.96 16.55 13.20
N GLN A 120 -23.36 15.80 14.12
CA GLN A 120 -22.11 16.19 14.74
C GLN A 120 -21.02 16.33 13.68
N GLU A 121 -20.45 17.53 13.58
CA GLU A 121 -19.30 17.78 12.72
C GLU A 121 -18.00 17.30 13.38
N ALA A 122 -17.01 16.91 12.57
CA ALA A 122 -15.69 16.56 13.07
C ALA A 122 -14.92 17.79 13.57
N SER A 123 -14.16 17.62 14.65
CA SER A 123 -13.22 18.62 15.17
C SER A 123 -11.79 18.10 15.07
N LEU A 124 -10.81 19.02 15.13
CA LEU A 124 -9.40 18.66 15.21
C LEU A 124 -9.12 17.97 16.55
N SER A 125 -8.30 16.93 16.53
CA SER A 125 -7.83 16.31 17.76
C SER A 125 -6.97 17.29 18.56
N PRO A 126 -6.78 17.10 19.89
CA PRO A 126 -5.88 17.93 20.68
C PRO A 126 -4.44 17.98 20.13
N GLU A 127 -3.98 16.91 19.49
CA GLU A 127 -2.66 16.83 18.85
C GLU A 127 -2.59 17.64 17.55
N GLU A 128 -3.70 17.73 16.81
CA GLU A 128 -3.81 18.46 15.54
C GLU A 128 -4.03 19.97 15.77
N GLY A 129 -4.86 20.33 16.75
CA GLY A 129 -5.29 21.70 17.03
C GLY A 129 -4.23 22.58 17.71
N GLY A 130 -3.17 21.98 18.27
CA GLY A 130 -2.12 22.73 18.98
C GLY A 130 -2.58 23.36 20.30
N ALA A 131 -1.67 24.04 21.01
CA ALA A 131 -1.87 24.41 22.42
C ALA A 131 -2.95 25.48 22.68
N TYR A 132 -3.34 26.31 21.71
CA TYR A 132 -4.39 27.33 21.87
C TYR A 132 -4.92 27.77 20.50
N THR A 133 -6.17 27.42 20.16
CA THR A 133 -6.93 28.16 19.15
C THR A 133 -8.42 28.10 19.44
N ASP A 134 -9.00 29.27 19.70
CA ASP A 134 -10.44 29.48 19.86
C ASP A 134 -11.12 29.43 18.47
N LEU A 135 -11.32 28.23 17.95
CA LEU A 135 -12.01 27.96 16.67
C LEU A 135 -13.54 27.95 16.81
N SER A 136 -14.06 28.29 18.00
CA SER A 136 -15.47 28.19 18.41
C SER A 136 -16.45 29.04 17.59
N GLY A 137 -15.96 29.94 16.72
CA GLY A 137 -16.78 30.78 15.85
C GLY A 137 -16.64 30.57 14.34
N PHE A 138 -15.83 29.61 13.86
CA PHE A 138 -15.62 29.43 12.42
C PHE A 138 -16.83 28.74 11.75
N GLN A 139 -17.53 29.44 10.85
CA GLN A 139 -18.63 28.88 10.06
C GLN A 139 -18.24 28.70 8.60
N LEU A 140 -18.60 27.55 8.02
CA LEU A 140 -18.47 27.31 6.59
C LEU A 140 -19.30 28.34 5.80
N PRO A 141 -18.80 28.79 4.64
CA PRO A 141 -19.45 29.84 3.87
C PRO A 141 -20.84 29.40 3.39
N ASN A 142 -21.83 30.28 3.50
CA ASN A 142 -23.19 30.05 2.96
C ASN A 142 -23.25 30.19 1.43
N LYS A 143 -22.21 30.77 0.82
CA LYS A 143 -22.04 30.91 -0.63
C LYS A 143 -20.56 30.95 -0.98
N TYR A 144 -20.17 30.28 -2.05
CA TYR A 144 -18.81 30.37 -2.57
C TYR A 144 -18.59 31.70 -3.30
N THR A 145 -17.53 32.44 -2.94
CA THR A 145 -17.24 33.77 -3.50
C THR A 145 -16.39 33.72 -4.76
N ARG A 146 -15.59 32.66 -4.93
CA ARG A 146 -14.68 32.44 -6.07
C ARG A 146 -14.82 31.01 -6.59
N ARG A 147 -14.68 30.88 -7.90
CA ARG A 147 -14.51 29.57 -8.56
C ARG A 147 -13.06 29.09 -8.45
N LEU A 148 -12.86 27.80 -8.67
CA LEU A 148 -11.53 27.20 -8.83
C LEU A 148 -11.18 27.16 -10.32
N ASP A 149 -10.07 27.79 -10.71
CA ASP A 149 -9.54 27.69 -12.07
C ASP A 149 -8.53 26.54 -12.10
N TRP A 150 -8.96 25.40 -12.67
CA TRP A 150 -8.18 24.16 -12.71
C TRP A 150 -7.20 24.13 -13.88
N PHE A 151 -5.92 24.09 -13.55
CA PHE A 151 -4.83 23.79 -14.47
C PHE A 151 -4.43 22.32 -14.33
N ALA A 152 -3.90 21.73 -15.39
CA ALA A 152 -3.36 20.38 -15.38
C ALA A 152 -2.07 20.31 -16.19
N VAL A 153 -1.03 19.69 -15.63
CA VAL A 153 0.20 19.40 -16.37
C VAL A 153 0.02 18.15 -17.22
N ASP A 154 0.56 18.20 -18.45
CA ASP A 154 0.66 17.04 -19.33
C ASP A 154 2.08 16.50 -19.30
N LEU A 155 2.21 15.33 -18.68
CA LEU A 155 3.49 14.66 -18.44
C LEU A 155 3.73 13.51 -19.45
N GLU A 156 3.10 13.58 -20.63
CA GLU A 156 3.18 12.61 -21.73
C GLU A 156 2.83 11.16 -21.35
N GLY A 157 2.10 10.99 -20.24
CA GLY A 157 1.77 9.66 -19.73
C GLY A 157 3.00 8.80 -19.42
N GLU A 158 4.12 9.40 -19.01
CA GLU A 158 5.32 8.64 -18.66
C GLU A 158 5.10 7.75 -17.43
N HIS A 159 5.75 6.58 -17.43
CA HIS A 159 5.69 5.61 -16.33
C HIS A 159 6.53 6.01 -15.11
N SER A 160 6.15 7.10 -14.45
CA SER A 160 6.86 7.70 -13.32
C SER A 160 6.97 6.82 -12.06
N ALA A 161 6.16 5.77 -11.91
CA ALA A 161 6.31 4.82 -10.81
C ALA A 161 7.48 3.84 -11.00
N MET A 162 8.07 3.79 -12.20
CA MET A 162 9.05 2.79 -12.58
C MET A 162 10.48 3.31 -12.65
N ASP A 163 10.68 4.63 -12.64
CA ASP A 163 12.00 5.25 -12.77
C ASP A 163 12.09 6.60 -12.02
N GLY A 164 13.14 6.74 -11.20
CA GLY A 164 13.38 7.93 -10.37
C GLY A 164 13.72 9.19 -11.16
N ALA A 165 14.37 9.07 -12.32
CA ALA A 165 14.73 10.19 -13.18
C ALA A 165 13.49 10.93 -13.69
N ILE A 166 12.46 10.14 -14.03
CA ILE A 166 11.17 10.64 -14.51
C ILE A 166 10.51 11.53 -13.45
N LEU A 167 10.51 11.09 -12.19
CA LEU A 167 9.91 11.84 -11.11
C LEU A 167 10.62 13.16 -10.84
N GLU A 168 11.94 13.20 -10.99
CA GLU A 168 12.72 14.43 -10.85
C GLU A 168 12.42 15.42 -11.99
N GLU A 169 12.38 14.95 -13.25
CA GLU A 169 11.96 15.75 -14.41
C GLU A 169 10.53 16.29 -14.25
N HIS A 170 9.60 15.45 -13.79
CA HIS A 170 8.21 15.85 -13.49
C HIS A 170 8.16 16.92 -12.40
N THR A 171 9.00 16.78 -11.38
CA THR A 171 9.11 17.77 -10.28
C THR A 171 9.58 19.12 -10.81
N GLU A 172 10.62 19.12 -11.66
CA GLU A 172 11.15 20.34 -12.26
C GLU A 172 10.13 21.05 -13.14
N TYR A 173 9.40 20.29 -13.95
CA TYR A 173 8.35 20.86 -14.78
C TYR A 173 7.15 21.39 -13.98
N VAL A 174 6.75 20.72 -12.91
CA VAL A 174 5.68 21.20 -12.02
C VAL A 174 6.06 22.52 -11.35
N VAL A 175 7.32 22.69 -10.92
CA VAL A 175 7.81 23.97 -10.37
C VAL A 175 7.72 25.09 -11.41
N TYR A 176 8.13 24.80 -12.66
CA TYR A 176 7.96 25.73 -13.77
C TYR A 176 6.47 26.08 -14.00
N ALA A 177 5.59 25.09 -14.02
CA ALA A 177 4.15 25.28 -14.22
C ALA A 177 3.53 26.17 -13.13
N ILE A 178 3.91 25.98 -11.86
CA ILE A 178 3.45 26.82 -10.74
C ILE A 178 3.81 28.30 -11.01
N HIS A 179 5.04 28.59 -11.39
CA HIS A 179 5.44 29.97 -11.70
C HIS A 179 4.69 30.53 -12.90
N LYS A 180 4.50 29.72 -13.95
CA LYS A 180 3.76 30.14 -15.14
C LYS A 180 2.30 30.45 -14.87
N ILE A 181 1.64 29.69 -13.99
CA ILE A 181 0.28 30.00 -13.55
C ILE A 181 0.24 31.36 -12.85
N LEU A 182 1.13 31.59 -11.88
CA LEU A 182 1.16 32.86 -11.15
C LEU A 182 1.48 34.06 -12.08
N ASP A 183 2.38 33.88 -13.05
CA ASP A 183 2.69 34.89 -14.07
C ASP A 183 1.48 35.15 -14.97
N GLN A 184 0.74 34.11 -15.39
CA GLN A 184 -0.50 34.25 -16.18
C GLN A 184 -1.58 35.05 -15.44
N TYR A 185 -1.71 34.83 -14.13
CA TYR A 185 -2.64 35.61 -13.30
C TYR A 185 -2.25 37.08 -13.20
N LYS A 186 -0.95 37.37 -13.16
CA LYS A 186 -0.46 38.76 -13.20
C LYS A 186 -0.84 39.43 -14.52
N VAL A 187 -0.61 38.76 -15.64
CA VAL A 187 -1.01 39.24 -16.98
C VAL A 187 -2.52 39.49 -17.07
N SER A 188 -3.34 38.56 -16.57
CA SER A 188 -4.80 38.72 -16.51
C SER A 188 -5.22 39.90 -15.62
N TYR A 189 -4.59 40.08 -14.47
CA TYR A 189 -4.86 41.18 -13.56
C TYR A 189 -4.57 42.54 -14.21
N ASP A 190 -3.41 42.68 -14.85
CA ASP A 190 -2.99 43.91 -15.52
C ASP A 190 -3.93 44.24 -16.71
N ALA A 191 -4.31 43.23 -17.50
CA ALA A 191 -5.25 43.39 -18.60
C ALA A 191 -6.63 43.90 -18.12
N ARG A 192 -7.22 43.27 -17.11
CA ARG A 192 -8.52 43.70 -16.54
C ARG A 192 -8.47 45.10 -15.94
N THR A 193 -7.34 45.46 -15.33
CA THR A 193 -7.12 46.80 -14.77
C THR A 193 -7.05 47.85 -15.88
N SER A 194 -6.36 47.54 -16.99
CA SER A 194 -6.26 48.43 -18.14
C SER A 194 -7.58 48.64 -18.89
N GLU A 195 -8.49 47.66 -18.82
CA GLU A 195 -9.82 47.71 -19.44
C GLU A 195 -10.88 48.41 -18.55
N GLY A 196 -10.48 48.98 -17.41
CA GLY A 196 -11.37 49.77 -16.54
C GLY A 196 -12.44 48.96 -15.79
N VAL A 197 -12.31 47.62 -15.77
CA VAL A 197 -13.23 46.73 -15.05
C VAL A 197 -12.97 46.85 -13.55
N ALA A 198 -14.01 47.05 -12.73
CA ALA A 198 -13.88 47.07 -11.28
C ALA A 198 -13.20 45.77 -10.78
N VAL A 199 -11.94 45.87 -10.36
CA VAL A 199 -11.13 44.72 -9.96
C VAL A 199 -11.49 44.32 -8.53
N SER A 200 -12.59 43.57 -8.37
CA SER A 200 -12.85 42.86 -7.14
C SER A 200 -11.87 41.69 -7.03
N GLY A 201 -10.86 41.78 -6.15
CA GLY A 201 -9.96 40.67 -5.80
C GLY A 201 -8.47 40.98 -5.81
N SER A 202 -7.74 40.34 -4.89
CA SER A 202 -6.28 40.39 -4.85
C SER A 202 -5.66 39.39 -5.83
N LEU A 203 -4.45 39.69 -6.31
CA LEU A 203 -3.63 38.78 -7.14
C LEU A 203 -3.31 37.50 -6.34
N PRO A 204 -3.58 36.29 -6.87
CA PRO A 204 -3.20 35.05 -6.20
C PRO A 204 -1.70 34.99 -5.93
N LYS A 205 -1.34 34.61 -4.70
CA LYS A 205 0.06 34.45 -4.27
C LYS A 205 0.52 32.99 -4.26
N SER A 206 -0.42 32.06 -4.17
CA SER A 206 -0.18 30.63 -4.07
C SER A 206 -1.09 29.84 -5.02
N VAL A 207 -0.67 28.63 -5.34
CA VAL A 207 -1.40 27.64 -6.13
C VAL A 207 -1.71 26.44 -5.24
N ILE A 208 -2.96 25.97 -5.25
CA ILE A 208 -3.33 24.72 -4.57
C ILE A 208 -2.88 23.55 -5.44
N LEU A 209 -2.11 22.62 -4.89
CA LEU A 209 -1.68 21.42 -5.63
C LEU A 209 -2.62 20.26 -5.35
N VAL A 210 -3.09 19.59 -6.40
CA VAL A 210 -3.85 18.34 -6.30
C VAL A 210 -3.13 17.27 -7.11
N GLY A 211 -2.57 16.27 -6.45
CA GLY A 211 -1.81 15.22 -7.13
C GLY A 211 -2.46 13.84 -6.97
N HIS A 212 -2.50 13.07 -8.05
CA HIS A 212 -2.97 11.67 -8.01
C HIS A 212 -1.79 10.71 -8.14
N SER A 213 -1.80 9.62 -7.36
CA SER A 213 -0.77 8.58 -7.43
C SER A 213 0.63 9.19 -7.32
N MET A 214 1.54 8.86 -8.24
CA MET A 214 2.88 9.46 -8.29
C MET A 214 2.87 11.00 -8.45
N GLY A 215 1.82 11.58 -9.03
CA GLY A 215 1.66 13.03 -9.16
C GLY A 215 1.54 13.75 -7.81
N GLY A 216 0.98 13.10 -6.78
CA GLY A 216 0.98 13.65 -5.42
C GLY A 216 2.35 13.58 -4.75
N PHE A 217 3.16 12.59 -5.09
CA PHE A 217 4.55 12.52 -4.65
C PHE A 217 5.37 13.64 -5.32
N VAL A 218 5.18 13.85 -6.64
CA VAL A 218 5.75 14.97 -7.39
C VAL A 218 5.32 16.32 -6.80
N ALA A 219 4.05 16.49 -6.42
CA ALA A 219 3.57 17.70 -5.74
C ALA A 219 4.38 17.99 -4.47
N ARG A 220 4.62 16.97 -3.64
CA ARG A 220 5.43 17.10 -2.42
C ARG A 220 6.90 17.38 -2.72
N ALA A 221 7.47 16.76 -3.74
CA ALA A 221 8.84 17.03 -4.17
C ALA A 221 8.99 18.48 -4.68
N ALA A 222 7.97 19.02 -5.36
CA ALA A 222 7.97 20.39 -5.85
C ALA A 222 7.99 21.43 -4.71
N VAL A 223 7.30 21.17 -3.59
CA VAL A 223 7.25 22.09 -2.43
C VAL A 223 8.64 22.33 -1.81
N ILE A 224 9.48 21.29 -1.74
CA ILE A 224 10.84 21.41 -1.18
C ILE A 224 11.89 21.80 -2.22
N HIS A 225 11.46 22.05 -3.46
CA HIS A 225 12.38 22.27 -4.56
C HIS A 225 13.08 23.63 -4.42
N PRO A 226 14.43 23.72 -4.58
CA PRO A 226 15.19 24.93 -4.30
C PRO A 226 14.81 26.13 -5.18
N ARG A 227 14.24 25.89 -6.37
CA ARG A 227 13.80 26.94 -7.29
C ARG A 227 12.37 27.44 -7.02
N LEU A 228 11.60 26.80 -6.14
CA LEU A 228 10.22 27.23 -5.85
C LEU A 228 10.23 28.57 -5.09
N LYS A 229 9.37 29.52 -5.51
CA LYS A 229 9.18 30.80 -4.81
C LYS A 229 8.55 30.53 -3.44
N LYS A 230 9.01 31.22 -2.39
CA LYS A 230 8.44 31.10 -1.04
C LYS A 230 6.93 31.40 -1.06
N SER A 231 6.16 30.63 -0.31
CA SER A 231 4.68 30.73 -0.23
C SER A 231 3.93 30.56 -1.56
N ALA A 232 4.58 30.08 -2.62
CA ALA A 232 3.90 29.78 -3.88
C ALA A 232 2.97 28.57 -3.78
N VAL A 233 3.15 27.73 -2.76
CA VAL A 233 2.29 26.58 -2.43
C VAL A 233 2.10 26.54 -0.92
N GLU A 234 0.86 26.52 -0.48
CA GLU A 234 0.49 26.45 0.95
C GLU A 234 -0.48 25.28 1.26
N THR A 235 -1.10 24.70 0.22
CA THR A 235 -2.07 23.61 0.34
C THR A 235 -1.77 22.54 -0.71
N VAL A 236 -1.62 21.30 -0.25
CA VAL A 236 -1.45 20.12 -1.08
C VAL A 236 -2.50 19.09 -0.71
N LEU A 237 -3.31 18.67 -1.68
CA LEU A 237 -4.23 17.54 -1.56
C LEU A 237 -3.70 16.40 -2.42
N THR A 238 -3.59 15.20 -1.86
CA THR A 238 -3.12 14.03 -2.61
C THR A 238 -4.16 12.92 -2.63
N LEU A 239 -4.37 12.31 -3.79
CA LEU A 239 -5.34 11.23 -4.02
C LEU A 239 -4.57 9.93 -4.32
N SER A 240 -4.78 8.88 -3.52
CA SER A 240 -4.12 7.56 -3.65
C SER A 240 -2.61 7.66 -3.92
N THR A 241 -1.91 8.53 -3.19
CA THR A 241 -0.49 8.85 -3.44
C THR A 241 0.43 8.04 -2.54
N PRO A 242 1.47 7.36 -3.06
CA PRO A 242 2.44 6.69 -2.22
C PRO A 242 3.42 7.71 -1.62
N HIS A 243 3.33 7.96 -0.32
CA HIS A 243 4.16 8.89 0.43
C HIS A 243 5.35 8.22 1.13
N GLN A 244 5.14 7.02 1.69
CA GLN A 244 6.15 6.34 2.53
C GLN A 244 7.29 5.74 1.71
N SER A 245 6.96 5.07 0.60
CA SER A 245 7.91 4.36 -0.27
C SER A 245 7.29 4.11 -1.64
N PRO A 246 8.10 3.88 -2.70
CA PRO A 246 7.58 3.57 -4.02
C PRO A 246 6.79 2.25 -4.02
N PRO A 247 5.67 2.14 -4.77
CA PRO A 247 4.91 0.88 -4.89
C PRO A 247 5.77 -0.28 -5.41
N VAL A 248 6.72 0.02 -6.30
CA VAL A 248 7.67 -0.94 -6.87
C VAL A 248 9.09 -0.55 -6.43
N ALA A 249 9.45 -0.91 -5.19
CA ALA A 249 10.72 -0.54 -4.57
C ALA A 249 11.93 -1.40 -5.04
N LEU A 250 12.09 -1.56 -6.35
CA LEU A 250 13.15 -2.40 -6.95
C LEU A 250 14.38 -1.61 -7.40
N GLN A 251 14.18 -0.43 -8.00
CA GLN A 251 15.27 0.40 -8.51
C GLN A 251 15.93 1.25 -7.41
N PRO A 252 17.27 1.28 -7.30
CA PRO A 252 17.97 2.03 -6.27
C PRO A 252 17.73 3.54 -6.31
N SER A 253 17.81 4.18 -7.48
CA SER A 253 17.55 5.62 -7.65
C SER A 253 16.14 6.04 -7.22
N LEU A 254 15.12 5.27 -7.60
CA LEU A 254 13.72 5.51 -7.20
C LEU A 254 13.57 5.46 -5.67
N GLY A 255 14.11 4.43 -5.03
CA GLY A 255 14.11 4.31 -3.57
C GLY A 255 14.87 5.45 -2.87
N HIS A 256 15.98 5.88 -3.46
CA HIS A 256 16.78 7.00 -2.96
C HIS A 256 16.02 8.34 -3.05
N TYR A 257 15.35 8.62 -4.16
CA TYR A 257 14.59 9.86 -4.34
C TYR A 257 13.44 9.98 -3.33
N PHE A 258 12.70 8.91 -3.08
CA PHE A 258 11.69 8.85 -2.01
C PHE A 258 12.28 9.14 -0.63
N ALA A 259 13.39 8.49 -0.28
CA ALA A 259 14.05 8.70 1.00
C ALA A 259 14.54 10.14 1.15
N HIS A 260 15.08 10.74 0.08
CA HIS A 260 15.55 12.12 0.06
C HIS A 260 14.41 13.12 0.31
N VAL A 261 13.31 13.02 -0.45
CA VAL A 261 12.13 13.89 -0.27
C VAL A 261 11.58 13.73 1.14
N ASN A 262 11.41 12.50 1.64
CA ASN A 262 10.91 12.28 2.99
C ASN A 262 11.83 12.86 4.08
N SER A 263 13.16 12.79 3.91
CA SER A 263 14.11 13.44 4.84
C SER A 263 13.94 14.96 4.84
N LYS A 264 13.82 15.57 3.65
CA LYS A 264 13.65 17.02 3.52
C LYS A 264 12.35 17.53 4.12
N TRP A 265 11.27 16.78 3.98
CA TRP A 265 10.00 17.09 4.66
C TRP A 265 10.15 17.02 6.18
N ARG A 266 10.77 15.97 6.73
CA ARG A 266 11.05 15.86 8.18
C ARG A 266 11.93 16.99 8.71
N GLU A 267 12.95 17.38 7.94
CA GLU A 267 13.84 18.51 8.28
C GLU A 267 13.09 19.85 8.20
N GLY A 268 12.16 20.01 7.25
CA GLY A 268 11.43 21.25 7.00
C GLY A 268 10.48 21.71 8.11
N TYR A 269 10.15 20.82 9.06
CA TYR A 269 9.36 21.12 10.26
C TYR A 269 10.20 21.31 11.53
N LYS A 270 11.51 21.05 11.48
CA LYS A 270 12.39 21.27 12.64
C LYS A 270 12.77 22.75 12.73
N PHE A 271 12.78 23.31 13.94
CA PHE A 271 13.29 24.65 14.17
C PHE A 271 14.78 24.72 13.83
N GLN A 272 15.17 25.67 12.97
CA GLN A 272 16.58 25.94 12.70
C GLN A 272 17.10 26.88 13.80
N ALA A 273 17.83 26.31 14.76
CA ALA A 273 18.60 27.09 15.72
C ALA A 273 19.89 27.59 15.05
N ASN A 274 19.81 28.69 14.30
CA ASN A 274 21.02 29.40 13.90
C ASN A 274 21.64 30.06 15.14
N THR A 275 22.94 29.88 15.30
CA THR A 275 23.78 30.48 16.34
C THR A 275 23.75 32.01 16.23
N GLY A 276 22.72 32.65 16.80
CA GLY A 276 22.62 34.11 16.91
C GLY A 276 21.21 34.67 16.70
N ARG A 277 20.47 34.84 17.81
CA ARG A 277 19.36 35.78 18.07
C ARG A 277 18.08 35.80 17.21
N HIS A 278 17.93 35.05 16.11
CA HIS A 278 16.64 34.96 15.39
C HIS A 278 16.25 33.50 15.12
N VAL A 279 15.17 33.04 15.75
CA VAL A 279 14.53 31.75 15.42
C VAL A 279 13.63 32.02 14.22
N SER A 280 14.06 31.60 13.04
CA SER A 280 13.20 31.63 11.85
C SER A 280 12.18 30.50 11.91
N ASP A 281 10.95 30.77 11.50
CA ASP A 281 9.93 29.72 11.38
C ASP A 281 10.41 28.60 10.45
N PRO A 282 10.05 27.33 10.72
CA PRO A 282 10.37 26.21 9.85
C PRO A 282 9.92 26.46 8.40
N VAL A 283 10.69 25.98 7.42
CA VAL A 283 10.45 26.26 5.99
C VAL A 283 9.05 25.82 5.53
N LEU A 284 8.51 24.76 6.15
CA LEU A 284 7.21 24.18 5.82
C LEU A 284 6.09 24.55 6.80
N SER A 285 6.29 25.53 7.70
CA SER A 285 5.31 25.95 8.73
C SER A 285 3.97 26.41 8.17
N HIS A 286 3.95 26.89 6.93
CA HIS A 286 2.75 27.39 6.26
C HIS A 286 2.13 26.38 5.29
N VAL A 287 2.63 25.15 5.19
CA VAL A 287 2.16 24.16 4.21
C VAL A 287 1.27 23.12 4.89
N VAL A 288 0.04 22.97 4.39
CA VAL A 288 -0.90 21.91 4.79
C VAL A 288 -0.90 20.79 3.74
N VAL A 289 -0.83 19.53 4.18
CA VAL A 289 -0.95 18.35 3.30
C VAL A 289 -2.07 17.43 3.78
N VAL A 290 -3.05 17.17 2.92
CA VAL A 290 -4.12 16.19 3.19
C VAL A 290 -4.00 15.05 2.19
N SER A 291 -3.99 13.82 2.70
CA SER A 291 -3.91 12.60 1.88
C SER A 291 -5.21 11.82 1.94
N ILE A 292 -5.80 11.53 0.78
CA ILE A 292 -6.98 10.67 0.66
C ILE A 292 -6.55 9.34 0.03
N SER A 293 -6.78 8.21 0.71
CA SER A 293 -6.53 6.87 0.15
C SER A 293 -7.81 6.24 -0.43
N GLY A 294 -7.66 5.39 -1.44
CA GLY A 294 -8.75 4.58 -2.00
C GLY A 294 -9.16 3.36 -1.16
N ALA A 295 -8.56 3.20 0.03
CA ALA A 295 -8.80 2.08 0.96
C ALA A 295 -8.44 0.70 0.39
N TYR A 296 -9.14 -0.34 0.83
CA TYR A 296 -8.75 -1.74 0.64
C TYR A 296 -8.91 -2.28 -0.80
N ASN A 297 -9.60 -1.57 -1.70
CA ASN A 297 -9.71 -1.91 -3.13
C ASN A 297 -8.61 -1.25 -3.98
N ASP A 298 -7.87 -0.29 -3.42
CA ASP A 298 -6.66 0.21 -4.06
C ASP A 298 -5.54 -0.81 -3.84
N TYR A 299 -5.23 -1.60 -4.87
CA TYR A 299 -4.15 -2.59 -4.81
C TYR A 299 -2.78 -2.00 -5.16
N GLN A 300 -2.74 -0.83 -5.80
CA GLN A 300 -1.48 -0.20 -6.22
C GLN A 300 -0.88 0.64 -5.09
N VAL A 301 -1.72 1.42 -4.41
CA VAL A 301 -1.31 2.31 -3.32
C VAL A 301 -2.18 2.06 -2.10
N ARG A 302 -1.74 1.08 -1.29
CA ARG A 302 -2.35 0.75 0.00
C ARG A 302 -2.29 1.94 0.96
N SER A 303 -3.22 1.99 1.92
CA SER A 303 -3.34 3.06 2.91
C SER A 303 -2.05 3.30 3.70
N LYS A 304 -1.27 2.24 3.99
CA LYS A 304 0.04 2.42 4.63
C LYS A 304 1.03 3.21 3.77
N LEU A 305 1.03 3.00 2.45
CA LEU A 305 1.86 3.80 1.53
C LEU A 305 1.36 5.24 1.44
N ALA A 306 0.04 5.45 1.52
CA ALA A 306 -0.61 6.77 1.48
C ALA A 306 -0.58 7.56 2.80
N SER A 307 -0.04 6.96 3.86
CA SER A 307 0.09 7.61 5.17
C SER A 307 1.16 8.71 5.15
N LEU A 308 0.91 9.79 5.89
CA LEU A 308 1.85 10.89 6.14
C LEU A 308 2.64 10.73 7.46
N ASP A 309 2.46 9.60 8.17
CA ASP A 309 3.12 9.34 9.46
C ASP A 309 4.63 9.50 9.35
N ASN A 310 5.23 10.14 10.35
CA ASN A 310 6.67 10.43 10.40
C ASN A 310 7.19 11.26 9.21
N ILE A 311 6.32 11.90 8.42
CA ILE A 311 6.69 12.78 7.31
C ILE A 311 6.13 14.18 7.55
N VAL A 312 4.84 14.29 7.83
CA VAL A 312 4.13 15.55 8.13
C VAL A 312 3.58 15.46 9.56
N PRO A 313 3.79 16.47 10.42
CA PRO A 313 3.22 16.47 11.76
C PRO A 313 1.69 16.63 11.70
N PRO A 314 0.92 16.07 12.66
CA PRO A 314 -0.55 16.16 12.69
C PRO A 314 -1.09 17.60 12.64
N THR A 315 -0.33 18.56 13.14
CA THR A 315 -0.68 20.00 13.10
C THR A 315 -0.67 20.62 11.69
N HIS A 316 -0.10 19.93 10.70
CA HIS A 316 0.05 20.41 9.32
C HIS A 316 -0.55 19.44 8.29
N GLY A 317 -1.15 18.34 8.72
CA GLY A 317 -1.71 17.38 7.77
C GLY A 317 -2.20 16.09 8.40
N PHE A 318 -3.07 15.41 7.67
CA PHE A 318 -3.56 14.09 8.03
C PHE A 318 -3.88 13.25 6.79
N MET A 319 -4.04 11.95 7.02
CA MET A 319 -4.54 11.02 6.02
C MET A 319 -5.96 10.56 6.39
N ILE A 320 -6.81 10.38 5.37
CA ILE A 320 -8.16 9.84 5.52
C ILE A 320 -8.43 8.80 4.42
N SER A 321 -9.06 7.69 4.78
CA SER A 321 -9.54 6.70 3.81
C SER A 321 -10.85 7.13 3.19
N SER A 322 -11.07 6.84 1.91
CA SER A 322 -12.35 7.06 1.23
C SER A 322 -13.53 6.33 1.89
N THR A 323 -13.28 5.25 2.63
CA THR A 323 -14.28 4.53 3.44
C THR A 323 -14.70 5.29 4.71
N ALA A 324 -13.84 6.18 5.21
CA ALA A 324 -14.09 7.00 6.39
C ALA A 324 -14.56 8.42 6.03
N MET A 325 -14.54 8.77 4.75
CA MET A 325 -14.94 10.09 4.27
C MET A 325 -16.46 10.27 4.31
N THR A 326 -16.90 11.38 4.89
CA THR A 326 -18.31 11.79 4.88
C THR A 326 -18.81 11.94 3.44
N ASN A 327 -20.03 11.48 3.18
CA ASN A 327 -20.68 11.41 1.86
C ASN A 327 -20.04 10.45 0.85
N VAL A 328 -18.96 9.73 1.22
CA VAL A 328 -18.26 8.80 0.34
C VAL A 328 -18.43 7.35 0.79
N TRP A 329 -17.92 6.98 1.97
CA TRP A 329 -18.00 5.63 2.59
C TRP A 329 -17.76 4.43 1.67
N LEU A 330 -16.92 4.60 0.64
CA LEU A 330 -16.69 3.57 -0.36
C LEU A 330 -15.19 3.34 -0.53
N SER A 331 -14.82 2.08 -0.59
CA SER A 331 -13.50 1.64 -1.04
C SER A 331 -13.47 1.65 -2.57
N MET A 332 -12.37 2.07 -3.16
CA MET A 332 -12.29 2.35 -4.59
C MET A 332 -10.97 1.86 -5.17
N GLU A 333 -11.02 1.44 -6.43
CA GLU A 333 -9.83 1.12 -7.19
C GLU A 333 -8.95 2.36 -7.39
N HIS A 334 -7.66 2.13 -7.69
CA HIS A 334 -6.64 3.17 -7.77
C HIS A 334 -7.00 4.36 -8.70
N GLN A 335 -7.65 4.09 -9.83
CA GLN A 335 -8.10 5.13 -10.77
C GLN A 335 -9.51 5.65 -10.46
N ALA A 336 -10.33 4.86 -9.77
CA ALA A 336 -11.71 5.21 -9.47
C ALA A 336 -11.82 6.46 -8.58
N ILE A 337 -10.81 6.72 -7.75
CA ILE A 337 -10.70 7.94 -6.95
C ILE A 337 -10.79 9.24 -7.76
N LEU A 338 -10.49 9.21 -9.06
CA LEU A 338 -10.54 10.41 -9.89
C LEU A 338 -11.92 10.71 -10.48
N TRP A 339 -12.77 9.70 -10.65
CA TRP A 339 -14.07 9.84 -11.31
C TRP A 339 -15.25 9.42 -10.44
N CYS A 340 -14.97 9.01 -9.20
CA CYS A 340 -16.03 8.59 -8.30
C CYS A 340 -16.84 9.77 -7.81
N ASN A 341 -18.10 9.89 -8.26
CA ASN A 341 -18.89 11.09 -8.08
C ASN A 341 -19.01 11.49 -6.60
N GLN A 342 -19.28 10.52 -5.71
CA GLN A 342 -19.36 10.76 -4.27
C GLN A 342 -18.10 11.46 -3.72
N LEU A 343 -16.91 10.97 -4.08
CA LEU A 343 -15.65 11.55 -3.64
C LEU A 343 -15.33 12.87 -4.33
N VAL A 344 -15.54 12.94 -5.64
CA VAL A 344 -15.25 14.11 -6.47
C VAL A 344 -16.09 15.31 -6.03
N VAL A 345 -17.38 15.11 -5.75
CA VAL A 345 -18.26 16.14 -5.18
C VAL A 345 -17.72 16.60 -3.82
N GLN A 346 -17.42 15.67 -2.90
CA GLN A 346 -16.95 16.04 -1.57
C GLN A 346 -15.63 16.83 -1.61
N VAL A 347 -14.67 16.40 -2.44
CA VAL A 347 -13.40 17.10 -2.63
C VAL A 347 -13.61 18.49 -3.24
N SER A 348 -14.48 18.63 -4.23
CA SER A 348 -14.76 19.90 -4.90
C SER A 348 -15.32 20.94 -3.94
N HIS A 349 -16.33 20.56 -3.14
CA HIS A 349 -16.91 21.43 -2.11
C HIS A 349 -15.89 21.74 -1.00
N THR A 350 -15.01 20.80 -0.65
CA THR A 350 -13.95 21.01 0.34
C THR A 350 -12.96 22.09 -0.12
N LEU A 351 -12.49 22.01 -1.37
CA LEU A 351 -11.53 22.97 -1.92
C LEU A 351 -12.13 24.38 -2.05
N LEU A 352 -13.40 24.48 -2.45
CA LEU A 352 -14.14 25.76 -2.49
C LEU A 352 -14.30 26.38 -1.08
N SER A 353 -14.43 25.54 -0.05
CA SER A 353 -14.58 25.97 1.34
C SER A 353 -13.28 26.47 1.98
N LEU A 354 -12.12 26.28 1.32
CA LEU A 354 -10.84 26.83 1.78
C LEU A 354 -10.68 28.33 1.48
N VAL A 355 -11.55 28.89 0.65
CA VAL A 355 -11.45 30.27 0.18
C VAL A 355 -12.10 31.23 1.18
N ASP A 356 -11.33 32.19 1.68
CA ASP A 356 -11.82 33.26 2.52
C ASP A 356 -12.72 34.20 1.69
N SER A 357 -13.97 34.36 2.14
CA SER A 357 -14.97 35.20 1.49
C SER A 357 -14.56 36.68 1.43
N ARG A 358 -13.71 37.15 2.36
CA ARG A 358 -13.24 38.54 2.44
C ARG A 358 -12.16 38.85 1.43
N THR A 359 -11.20 37.94 1.25
CA THR A 359 -10.01 38.16 0.42
C THR A 359 -10.13 37.54 -0.97
N GLY A 360 -10.99 36.54 -1.13
CA GLY A 360 -11.09 35.71 -2.34
C GLY A 360 -9.88 34.80 -2.54
N GLN A 361 -9.07 34.59 -1.51
CA GLN A 361 -7.89 33.73 -1.51
C GLN A 361 -8.04 32.61 -0.48
N PRO A 362 -7.30 31.51 -0.58
CA PRO A 362 -7.26 30.50 0.47
C PRO A 362 -6.92 31.12 1.84
N PHE A 363 -7.49 30.60 2.93
CA PHE A 363 -7.17 31.06 4.28
C PHE A 363 -5.65 31.03 4.52
N PRO A 364 -5.03 32.09 5.05
CA PRO A 364 -3.59 32.11 5.31
C PRO A 364 -3.18 31.25 6.52
N GLU A 365 -4.08 31.03 7.48
CA GLU A 365 -3.76 30.28 8.69
C GLU A 365 -3.85 28.75 8.48
N THR A 366 -2.75 28.04 8.75
CA THR A 366 -2.64 26.58 8.69
C THR A 366 -3.79 25.87 9.42
N GLN A 367 -4.08 26.30 10.65
CA GLN A 367 -5.11 25.68 11.50
C GLN A 367 -6.54 25.85 10.94
N LYS A 368 -6.86 26.99 10.33
CA LYS A 368 -8.17 27.18 9.68
C LYS A 368 -8.33 26.26 8.48
N ARG A 369 -7.32 26.15 7.62
CA ARG A 369 -7.34 25.23 6.48
C ARG A 369 -7.50 23.78 6.93
N LEU A 370 -6.74 23.36 7.96
CA LEU A 370 -6.85 22.02 8.52
C LEU A 370 -8.25 21.75 9.12
N SER A 371 -8.84 22.75 9.80
CA SER A 371 -10.19 22.64 10.35
C SER A 371 -11.26 22.48 9.26
N VAL A 372 -11.12 23.16 8.11
CA VAL A 372 -12.00 23.00 6.94
C VAL A 372 -11.90 21.57 6.42
N PHE A 373 -10.68 21.07 6.20
CA PHE A 373 -10.49 19.69 5.76
C PHE A 373 -11.06 18.67 6.75
N SER A 374 -10.86 18.87 8.05
CA SER A 374 -11.39 17.97 9.08
C SER A 374 -12.92 17.94 9.05
N ARG A 375 -13.58 19.10 9.09
CA ARG A 375 -15.06 19.19 9.06
C ARG A 375 -15.67 18.65 7.78
N MET A 376 -15.04 18.93 6.64
CA MET A 376 -15.59 18.54 5.35
C MET A 376 -15.31 17.07 5.03
N LEU A 377 -14.21 16.49 5.49
CA LEU A 377 -13.84 15.12 5.07
C LEU A 377 -14.17 14.06 6.12
N ARG A 378 -14.08 14.35 7.43
CA ARG A 378 -14.28 13.35 8.48
C ARG A 378 -15.71 13.36 9.00
N SER A 379 -16.23 12.17 9.31
CA SER A 379 -17.47 12.07 10.10
C SER A 379 -17.21 12.48 11.55
N GLY A 380 -18.15 13.20 12.17
CA GLY A 380 -18.08 13.53 13.59
C GLY A 380 -18.28 12.29 14.47
N ILE A 381 -17.16 11.65 14.81
CA ILE A 381 -17.15 10.51 15.73
C ILE A 381 -17.11 11.05 17.17
N SER A 382 -18.08 10.66 17.99
CA SER A 382 -18.07 10.98 19.43
C SER A 382 -16.89 10.30 20.15
N HIS A 383 -16.30 11.00 21.11
CA HIS A 383 -15.21 10.46 21.95
C HIS A 383 -15.57 9.12 22.59
N ASN A 384 -16.83 8.92 23.01
CA ASN A 384 -17.29 7.68 23.62
C ASN A 384 -17.39 6.53 22.62
N PHE A 385 -17.78 6.83 21.38
CA PHE A 385 -17.79 5.86 20.28
C PHE A 385 -16.36 5.41 19.96
N HIS A 386 -15.43 6.36 19.88
CA HIS A 386 -14.01 6.08 19.68
C HIS A 386 -13.41 5.26 20.84
N SER A 387 -13.72 5.61 22.10
CA SER A 387 -13.26 4.84 23.27
C SER A 387 -13.76 3.39 23.26
N MET A 388 -14.93 3.10 22.68
CA MET A 388 -15.43 1.74 22.56
C MET A 388 -14.77 0.97 21.42
N MET A 389 -14.49 1.66 20.30
CA MET A 389 -13.77 1.08 19.17
C MET A 389 -12.27 0.92 19.42
N GLN A 390 -11.68 1.70 20.33
CA GLN A 390 -10.27 1.60 20.68
C GLN A 390 -9.97 0.45 21.65
N LEU A 391 -8.80 -0.16 21.48
CA LEU A 391 -8.22 -1.14 22.42
C LEU A 391 -7.77 -0.43 23.70
N ALA A 392 -8.10 -1.02 24.86
CA ALA A 392 -7.89 -0.49 26.22
C ALA A 392 -6.42 -0.17 26.63
N SER A 393 -5.45 -0.15 25.70
CA SER A 393 -4.04 0.17 25.97
C SER A 393 -3.66 1.64 25.75
N SER A 394 -4.60 2.53 25.43
CA SER A 394 -4.43 3.98 25.62
C SER A 394 -4.44 4.31 27.13
N LYS A 395 -3.51 3.72 27.88
CA LYS A 395 -3.30 4.02 29.29
C LYS A 395 -2.40 5.25 29.38
N ARG A 396 -3.01 6.38 29.73
CA ARG A 396 -2.44 7.46 30.55
C ARG A 396 -1.01 7.93 30.18
N GLN A 397 -0.92 8.93 29.32
CA GLN A 397 -0.32 10.18 29.78
C GLN A 397 -1.46 11.06 30.28
N SER A 398 -1.89 10.81 31.51
CA SER A 398 -2.52 11.86 32.29
C SER A 398 -1.49 12.97 32.39
N ILE A 399 -1.61 14.00 31.55
CA ILE A 399 -1.06 15.29 31.87
C ILE A 399 -1.78 15.67 33.17
N ASN A 400 -1.07 15.53 34.28
CA ASN A 400 -1.47 16.12 35.54
C ASN A 400 -1.51 17.63 35.29
N ILE A 401 -2.68 18.14 34.91
CA ILE A 401 -2.98 19.56 35.10
C ILE A 401 -2.89 19.75 36.61
N PRO A 402 -1.94 20.54 37.12
CA PRO A 402 -1.89 20.81 38.55
C PRO A 402 -3.23 21.46 38.89
N VAL A 403 -3.95 20.86 39.83
CA VAL A 403 -5.08 21.52 40.50
C VAL A 403 -4.48 22.67 41.31
N GLY A 404 -4.20 23.77 40.63
CA GLY A 404 -3.85 25.04 41.23
C GLY A 404 -5.12 25.60 41.85
N ASN A 405 -5.22 25.52 43.17
CA ASN A 405 -6.16 26.29 43.97
C ASN A 405 -6.03 27.77 43.63
N THR A 406 -6.87 28.26 42.73
CA THR A 406 -7.11 29.69 42.55
C THR A 406 -8.61 29.89 42.46
N LYS A 407 -9.16 30.36 43.59
CA LYS A 407 -10.41 31.11 43.62
C LYS A 407 -10.18 32.33 42.75
N ASP A 408 -10.65 32.33 41.51
CA ASP A 408 -11.06 33.55 40.84
C ASP A 408 -12.12 33.20 39.80
N ALA A 409 -13.31 33.76 40.05
CA ALA A 409 -14.52 33.55 39.30
C ALA A 409 -14.53 34.49 38.10
N THR A 410 -14.33 33.95 36.90
CA THR A 410 -14.92 34.48 35.67
C THR A 410 -15.35 33.29 34.82
N GLY A 411 -16.66 33.14 34.66
CA GLY A 411 -17.28 31.93 34.12
C GLY A 411 -16.87 31.63 32.69
N PHE A 412 -16.39 30.41 32.47
CA PHE A 412 -16.52 29.74 31.18
C PHE A 412 -18.03 29.55 30.92
N GLN A 413 -18.64 30.47 30.18
CA GLN A 413 -19.88 30.17 29.49
C GLN A 413 -19.54 29.08 28.45
N LEU A 414 -19.89 27.84 28.77
CA LEU A 414 -20.06 26.80 27.75
C LEU A 414 -21.11 27.35 26.78
N GLU A 415 -20.68 27.83 25.62
CA GLU A 415 -21.61 28.29 24.59
C GLU A 415 -22.51 27.12 24.19
N VAL A 416 -23.78 27.23 24.58
CA VAL A 416 -24.86 26.36 24.13
C VAL A 416 -25.06 26.64 22.66
N HIS A 417 -24.38 25.89 21.78
CA HIS A 417 -24.75 25.85 20.37
C HIS A 417 -26.23 25.41 20.28
N ASN A 418 -27.09 26.29 19.77
CA ASN A 418 -28.51 26.03 19.56
C ASN A 418 -28.67 24.74 18.73
N ALA A 419 -29.25 23.69 19.35
CA ALA A 419 -29.15 22.32 18.85
C ALA A 419 -30.04 22.02 17.62
N CYS A 420 -31.13 22.76 17.42
CA CYS A 420 -31.95 22.73 16.20
C CYS A 420 -32.47 24.15 15.86
N PRO A 421 -32.62 24.53 14.58
CA PRO A 421 -33.17 25.84 14.20
C PRO A 421 -34.62 26.03 14.66
N PRO A 422 -35.01 27.23 15.16
CA PRO A 422 -36.39 27.50 15.58
C PRO A 422 -37.39 27.46 14.42
N ASN A 423 -36.90 27.60 13.18
CA ASN A 423 -37.72 27.57 11.96
C ASN A 423 -38.27 26.16 11.66
N ILE A 424 -37.76 25.11 12.31
CA ILE A 424 -38.32 23.77 12.20
C ILE A 424 -39.46 23.65 13.22
N GLN A 425 -40.66 23.94 12.75
CA GLN A 425 -41.88 23.97 13.56
C GLN A 425 -42.32 22.55 13.92
N TRP A 426 -42.29 22.23 15.22
CA TRP A 426 -42.87 21.01 15.77
C TRP A 426 -44.22 21.39 16.38
N ASN A 427 -45.26 20.59 16.17
CA ASN A 427 -46.54 20.83 16.83
C ASN A 427 -46.37 20.55 18.33
N ASP A 428 -46.41 21.61 19.16
CA ASP A 428 -46.30 21.51 20.62
C ASP A 428 -47.59 20.98 21.29
N GLU A 429 -48.69 20.83 20.55
CA GLU A 429 -50.04 20.53 21.08
C GLU A 429 -50.38 19.04 21.21
N GLY A 430 -49.48 18.25 21.79
CA GLY A 430 -49.66 16.80 21.96
C GLY A 430 -49.34 16.26 23.36
N LEU A 431 -49.49 17.07 24.41
CA LEU A 431 -49.06 16.74 25.79
C LEU A 431 -49.84 15.59 26.48
N ASP A 432 -51.00 15.17 25.95
CA ASP A 432 -51.83 14.14 26.57
C ASP A 432 -51.43 12.68 26.25
N ARG A 433 -50.31 12.44 25.52
CA ARG A 433 -49.94 11.08 25.04
C ARG A 433 -48.45 10.73 25.11
N ASP A 434 -47.71 11.32 26.05
CA ASP A 434 -46.32 10.93 26.32
C ASP A 434 -46.24 9.46 26.78
N LEU A 435 -45.25 8.72 26.27
CA LEU A 435 -45.03 7.31 26.56
C LEU A 435 -43.86 7.15 27.53
N TYR A 436 -44.12 6.63 28.73
CA TYR A 436 -43.06 6.28 29.68
C TYR A 436 -42.57 4.87 29.41
N ILE A 437 -41.29 4.74 29.08
CA ILE A 437 -40.68 3.45 28.74
C ILE A 437 -40.07 2.83 30.00
N GLU A 438 -40.54 1.64 30.36
CA GLU A 438 -40.08 0.92 31.55
C GLU A 438 -39.00 -0.13 31.24
N THR A 439 -38.85 -0.50 29.98
CA THR A 439 -37.83 -1.44 29.49
C THR A 439 -36.54 -0.72 29.13
N ASN A 440 -35.41 -1.42 29.19
CA ASN A 440 -34.12 -0.86 28.79
C ASN A 440 -33.98 -0.69 27.27
N VAL A 441 -34.86 -1.29 26.47
CA VAL A 441 -34.96 -1.12 25.02
C VAL A 441 -36.17 -0.23 24.70
N VAL A 442 -35.99 0.72 23.78
CA VAL A 442 -37.05 1.59 23.24
C VAL A 442 -37.12 1.44 21.72
N THR A 443 -38.33 1.37 21.20
CA THR A 443 -38.57 1.19 19.75
C THR A 443 -39.54 2.26 19.26
N VAL A 444 -39.22 2.86 18.11
CA VAL A 444 -40.07 3.82 17.41
C VAL A 444 -40.58 3.14 16.14
N LEU A 445 -41.86 2.80 16.09
CA LEU A 445 -42.48 2.07 14.97
C LEU A 445 -43.15 2.97 13.93
N ALA A 446 -43.34 4.25 14.24
CA ALA A 446 -43.99 5.21 13.35
C ALA A 446 -43.68 6.65 13.76
N MET A 447 -43.84 7.57 12.81
CA MET A 447 -43.83 9.03 12.98
C MET A 447 -45.14 9.51 13.63
N ASP A 448 -45.42 9.02 14.84
CA ASP A 448 -46.69 9.20 15.55
C ASP A 448 -46.81 10.51 16.35
N GLY A 449 -45.77 11.35 16.31
CA GLY A 449 -45.73 12.62 17.04
C GLY A 449 -45.54 12.51 18.56
N ARG A 450 -45.39 11.29 19.12
CA ARG A 450 -45.35 11.11 20.59
C ARG A 450 -43.94 11.27 21.15
N ARG A 451 -43.83 11.70 22.41
CA ARG A 451 -42.57 11.74 23.14
C ARG A 451 -42.40 10.48 24.00
N ARG A 452 -41.20 9.91 24.01
CA ARG A 452 -40.82 8.77 24.85
C ARG A 452 -39.97 9.28 26.02
N TRP A 453 -40.35 8.96 27.24
CA TRP A 453 -39.63 9.29 28.47
C TRP A 453 -38.87 8.08 28.99
N LEU A 454 -37.57 8.26 29.23
CA LEU A 454 -36.65 7.23 29.71
C LEU A 454 -36.01 7.72 31.01
N ASP A 455 -36.21 6.98 32.10
CA ASP A 455 -35.56 7.26 33.39
C ASP A 455 -34.13 6.73 33.36
N ILE A 456 -33.14 7.63 33.39
CA ILE A 456 -31.73 7.30 33.25
C ILE A 456 -31.26 6.43 34.43
N GLN A 457 -31.74 6.68 35.64
CA GLN A 457 -31.29 5.96 36.84
C GLN A 457 -31.92 4.57 36.93
N LYS A 458 -33.21 4.45 36.62
CA LYS A 458 -33.92 3.16 36.63
C LYS A 458 -33.40 2.25 35.50
N LEU A 459 -33.33 2.76 34.28
CA LEU A 459 -32.94 1.97 33.09
C LEU A 459 -31.43 1.71 33.01
N GLY A 460 -30.62 2.62 33.56
CA GLY A 460 -29.16 2.48 33.64
C GLY A 460 -28.63 1.66 34.83
N SER A 461 -29.52 1.04 35.61
CA SER A 461 -29.16 0.15 36.72
C SER A 461 -28.43 -1.13 36.24
N ASN A 462 -27.81 -1.88 37.16
CA ASN A 462 -27.08 -3.12 36.87
C ASN A 462 -25.91 -2.96 35.88
N GLY A 463 -25.23 -1.81 35.89
CA GLY A 463 -24.06 -1.55 35.04
C GLY A 463 -24.39 -1.05 33.62
N ARG A 464 -25.67 -0.84 33.28
CA ARG A 464 -26.15 -0.34 31.98
C ARG A 464 -25.98 1.17 31.82
N SER A 465 -24.78 1.65 32.11
CA SER A 465 -24.44 3.07 32.21
C SER A 465 -24.35 3.81 30.87
N HIS A 466 -24.55 3.12 29.75
CA HIS A 466 -24.44 3.66 28.40
C HIS A 466 -25.77 3.58 27.67
N PHE A 467 -26.06 4.58 26.84
CA PHE A 467 -27.22 4.60 25.97
C PHE A 467 -26.78 4.71 24.51
N VAL A 468 -27.23 3.76 23.69
CA VAL A 468 -27.06 3.77 22.24
C VAL A 468 -28.42 3.90 21.59
N PHE A 469 -28.50 4.69 20.52
CA PHE A 469 -29.72 4.88 19.76
C PHE A 469 -29.40 4.92 18.27
N VAL A 470 -30.11 4.10 17.50
CA VAL A 470 -29.88 3.86 16.09
C VAL A 470 -31.18 4.20 15.34
N THR A 471 -31.10 5.03 14.31
CA THR A 471 -32.30 5.50 13.59
C THR A 471 -32.03 5.74 12.11
N ASN A 472 -33.09 5.66 11.30
CA ASN A 472 -33.10 6.13 9.91
C ASN A 472 -33.75 7.52 9.76
N LEU A 473 -34.11 8.18 10.88
CA LEU A 473 -34.70 9.52 10.89
C LEU A 473 -33.61 10.59 10.98
N GLU A 474 -33.81 11.67 10.24
CA GLU A 474 -32.88 12.81 10.22
C GLU A 474 -33.01 13.64 11.53
N PRO A 475 -31.89 14.08 12.12
CA PRO A 475 -31.89 14.95 13.29
C PRO A 475 -32.64 16.26 13.03
N CYS A 476 -33.30 16.79 14.06
CA CYS A 476 -34.09 18.02 14.07
C CYS A 476 -35.39 18.00 13.26
N SER A 477 -35.40 17.41 12.06
CA SER A 477 -36.56 17.31 11.17
C SER A 477 -37.43 16.09 11.49
N GLY A 478 -36.81 14.92 11.68
CA GLY A 478 -37.51 13.67 12.00
C GLY A 478 -37.52 13.33 13.49
N ILE A 479 -36.45 13.68 14.21
CA ILE A 479 -36.25 13.27 15.60
C ILE A 479 -35.50 14.31 16.43
N ARG A 480 -35.86 14.43 17.71
CA ARG A 480 -35.20 15.31 18.71
C ARG A 480 -34.98 14.60 20.03
N LEU A 481 -33.81 14.81 20.63
CA LEU A 481 -33.43 14.24 21.92
C LEU A 481 -33.11 15.33 22.94
N HIS A 482 -33.64 15.17 24.15
CA HIS A 482 -33.42 16.11 25.24
C HIS A 482 -33.03 15.40 26.54
N LEU A 483 -32.09 16.01 27.28
CA LEU A 483 -31.72 15.64 28.63
C LEU A 483 -32.34 16.60 29.65
N TRP A 484 -32.98 16.03 30.66
CA TRP A 484 -33.72 16.74 31.70
C TRP A 484 -32.98 16.67 33.04
N PRO A 485 -32.65 17.81 33.68
CA PRO A 485 -31.80 17.84 34.86
C PRO A 485 -32.48 17.22 36.10
N LYS A 486 -31.68 16.73 37.04
CA LYS A 486 -32.15 16.31 38.38
C LYS A 486 -32.76 17.50 39.12
N LYS A 487 -33.98 17.37 39.67
CA LYS A 487 -34.54 18.37 40.60
C LYS A 487 -33.61 18.46 41.82
N ARG A 488 -32.94 19.61 42.03
CA ARG A 488 -32.15 19.87 43.25
C ARG A 488 -33.11 20.07 44.43
N ASN A 489 -32.84 19.40 45.56
CA ASN A 489 -33.49 19.73 46.83
C ASN A 489 -33.10 21.16 47.25
N SER A 490 -34.11 21.95 47.58
CA SER A 490 -34.05 23.37 47.89
C SER A 490 -33.29 23.67 49.19
N ALA A 491 -32.01 24.02 49.10
CA ALA A 491 -31.27 24.72 50.16
C ALA A 491 -29.99 25.46 49.70
N SER A 492 -29.87 25.87 48.43
CA SER A 492 -28.74 26.69 47.96
C SER A 492 -29.22 27.84 47.08
N SER A 493 -28.97 29.07 47.51
CA SER A 493 -29.39 30.34 46.91
C SER A 493 -28.61 30.74 45.65
N LEU A 494 -28.66 29.91 44.60
CA LEU A 494 -28.23 30.29 43.24
C LEU A 494 -29.34 29.97 42.23
N PRO A 495 -29.45 30.73 41.10
CA PRO A 495 -30.63 30.72 40.25
C PRO A 495 -30.92 29.33 39.63
N SER A 496 -32.20 28.98 39.60
CA SER A 496 -32.81 27.73 39.09
C SER A 496 -32.75 27.54 37.56
N ASN A 497 -31.72 28.05 36.88
CA ASN A 497 -31.70 28.19 35.42
C ASN A 497 -30.90 27.11 34.67
N VAL A 498 -31.00 25.83 35.06
CA VAL A 498 -30.52 24.74 34.19
C VAL A 498 -31.67 24.35 33.25
N ARG A 499 -31.66 24.92 32.05
CA ARG A 499 -32.63 24.62 30.97
C ARG A 499 -32.46 23.18 30.49
N VAL A 500 -33.56 22.59 30.00
CA VAL A 500 -33.55 21.33 29.24
C VAL A 500 -32.46 21.41 28.17
N THR A 501 -31.58 20.41 28.12
CA THR A 501 -30.45 20.40 27.19
C THR A 501 -30.81 19.56 25.98
N GLU A 502 -30.97 20.19 24.83
CA GLU A 502 -31.15 19.47 23.56
C GLU A 502 -29.81 18.89 23.12
N VAL A 503 -29.80 17.60 22.81
CA VAL A 503 -28.59 16.84 22.42
C VAL A 503 -28.73 16.22 21.02
N THR A 504 -29.77 16.60 20.28
CA THR A 504 -30.06 16.11 18.92
C THR A 504 -28.86 16.25 17.99
N SER A 505 -28.12 17.36 18.06
CA SER A 505 -26.95 17.63 17.20
C SER A 505 -25.72 16.77 17.51
N LYS A 506 -25.72 16.02 18.63
CA LYS A 506 -24.67 15.01 18.91
C LYS A 506 -24.89 13.69 18.14
N MET A 507 -25.91 13.59 17.29
CA MET A 507 -26.07 12.43 16.40
C MET A 507 -24.93 12.35 15.39
N MET A 508 -24.38 11.14 15.21
CA MET A 508 -23.40 10.84 14.18
C MET A 508 -24.10 10.24 12.96
N HIS A 509 -23.79 10.77 11.77
CA HIS A 509 -24.24 10.17 10.53
C HIS A 509 -23.44 8.90 10.20
N ILE A 510 -24.14 7.83 9.81
CA ILE A 510 -23.57 6.61 9.28
C ILE A 510 -24.14 6.34 7.88
N PRO A 511 -23.37 5.77 6.95
CA PRO A 511 -23.89 5.45 5.62
C PRO A 511 -25.01 4.42 5.74
N SER A 512 -26.21 4.82 5.34
CA SER A 512 -27.30 3.90 5.03
C SER A 512 -27.15 3.45 3.57
N GLY A 513 -27.14 2.14 3.32
CA GLY A 513 -27.28 1.64 1.94
C GLY A 513 -28.60 2.12 1.31
N PRO A 514 -28.76 1.99 -0.02
CA PRO A 514 -30.01 2.40 -0.66
C PRO A 514 -31.20 1.71 0.00
N ALA A 515 -32.23 2.49 0.32
CA ALA A 515 -33.46 1.93 0.86
C ALA A 515 -34.02 0.89 -0.13
N PRO A 516 -34.54 -0.26 0.36
CA PRO A 516 -35.15 -1.26 -0.51
C PRO A 516 -36.23 -0.63 -1.39
N ARG A 517 -36.23 -0.95 -2.69
CA ARG A 517 -37.25 -0.44 -3.62
C ARG A 517 -38.61 -0.97 -3.19
N GLN A 518 -39.60 -0.07 -3.09
CA GLN A 518 -40.97 -0.48 -2.84
C GLN A 518 -41.54 -1.13 -4.12
N PRO A 519 -41.96 -2.41 -4.11
CA PRO A 519 -42.57 -3.04 -5.28
C PRO A 519 -43.92 -2.39 -5.63
N GLU A 520 -44.66 -1.91 -4.63
CA GLU A 520 -45.92 -1.17 -4.82
C GLU A 520 -46.00 0.05 -3.89
N PRO A 521 -46.51 1.21 -4.34
CA PRO A 521 -46.75 2.38 -3.49
C PRO A 521 -47.66 2.02 -2.31
N GLY A 522 -47.16 2.14 -1.08
CA GLY A 522 -47.94 1.88 0.15
C GLY A 522 -47.92 0.43 0.65
N SER A 523 -47.20 -0.48 -0.01
CA SER A 523 -46.94 -1.84 0.51
C SER A 523 -46.01 -1.82 1.73
N GLN A 524 -46.06 -2.85 2.58
CA GLN A 524 -45.06 -3.05 3.64
C GLN A 524 -43.73 -3.42 3.00
N THR A 525 -42.71 -2.57 3.19
CA THR A 525 -41.39 -2.77 2.59
C THR A 525 -40.37 -3.20 3.63
N GLU A 526 -39.31 -3.87 3.16
CA GLU A 526 -38.11 -4.14 3.96
C GLU A 526 -37.64 -2.85 4.64
N GLN A 527 -37.20 -2.97 5.90
CA GLN A 527 -36.79 -1.80 6.66
C GLN A 527 -35.57 -1.14 6.02
N ALA A 528 -35.57 0.19 5.98
CA ALA A 528 -34.40 0.92 5.56
C ALA A 528 -33.28 0.75 6.60
N PRO A 529 -32.02 0.58 6.17
CA PRO A 529 -30.88 0.58 7.09
C PRO A 529 -30.83 1.86 7.91
N PRO A 530 -30.30 1.78 9.14
CA PRO A 530 -29.99 2.98 9.92
C PRO A 530 -29.08 3.94 9.17
N SER A 531 -29.34 5.24 9.32
CA SER A 531 -28.53 6.35 8.78
C SER A 531 -27.90 7.21 9.87
N ALA A 532 -28.27 7.02 11.13
CA ALA A 532 -27.73 7.76 12.26
C ALA A 532 -27.56 6.90 13.51
N VAL A 533 -26.51 7.23 14.27
CA VAL A 533 -26.23 6.65 15.59
C VAL A 533 -26.03 7.78 16.58
N PHE A 534 -26.61 7.62 17.77
CA PHE A 534 -26.46 8.51 18.89
C PHE A 534 -25.93 7.73 20.09
N TRP A 535 -25.00 8.34 20.82
CA TRP A 535 -24.29 7.68 21.90
C TRP A 535 -24.14 8.60 23.10
N LEU A 536 -24.51 8.10 24.29
CA LEU A 536 -24.28 8.78 25.57
C LEU A 536 -23.51 7.86 26.51
N GLY A 537 -22.39 8.38 27.03
CA GLY A 537 -21.66 7.75 28.13
C GLY A 537 -22.20 8.19 29.50
N PRO A 538 -21.69 7.61 30.59
CA PRO A 538 -22.06 7.99 31.95
C PRO A 538 -21.74 9.46 32.25
N GLU A 539 -20.66 10.00 31.67
CA GLU A 539 -20.26 11.40 31.83
C GLU A 539 -21.24 12.37 31.17
N ASP A 540 -21.78 12.04 29.98
CA ASP A 540 -22.76 12.90 29.29
C ASP A 540 -24.11 12.94 30.02
N MET A 541 -24.46 11.87 30.73
CA MET A 541 -25.72 11.74 31.46
C MET A 541 -25.62 12.22 32.92
N LEU A 542 -24.42 12.58 33.38
CA LEU A 542 -24.18 13.03 34.74
C LEU A 542 -24.99 14.32 35.03
N GLY A 543 -25.80 14.29 36.09
CA GLY A 543 -26.62 15.44 36.49
C GLY A 543 -28.03 15.48 35.89
N PHE A 544 -28.37 14.55 35.00
CA PHE A 544 -29.70 14.41 34.39
C PHE A 544 -30.50 13.26 35.00
N SER A 545 -31.84 13.39 35.00
CA SER A 545 -32.80 12.38 35.47
C SER A 545 -33.47 11.63 34.31
N PHE A 546 -33.83 12.34 33.25
CA PHE A 546 -34.58 11.77 32.14
C PHE A 546 -33.94 12.09 30.80
N LEU A 547 -34.02 11.11 29.90
CA LEU A 547 -33.80 11.29 28.47
C LEU A 547 -35.16 11.21 27.77
N THR A 548 -35.45 12.17 26.90
CA THR A 548 -36.67 12.12 26.08
C THR A 548 -36.36 12.06 24.60
N ILE A 549 -37.09 11.20 23.89
CA ILE A 549 -37.02 11.05 22.44
C ILE A 549 -38.34 11.53 21.85
N SER A 550 -38.31 12.62 21.10
CA SER A 550 -39.47 13.19 20.42
C SER A 550 -39.37 12.86 18.94
N VAL A 551 -40.48 12.44 18.33
CA VAL A 551 -40.54 12.02 16.92
C VAL A 551 -41.51 12.94 16.19
N ALA A 552 -41.14 13.43 15.00
CA ALA A 552 -42.00 14.34 14.26
C ALA A 552 -43.28 13.61 13.78
N PRO A 553 -44.44 14.30 13.72
CA PRO A 553 -45.66 13.75 13.13
C PRO A 553 -45.57 13.73 11.60
N ARG A 554 -46.08 12.69 10.94
CA ARG A 554 -46.25 12.69 9.47
C ARG A 554 -47.48 13.51 9.04
N PRO A 555 -47.40 14.34 7.97
CA PRO A 555 -48.59 14.81 7.28
C PRO A 555 -49.22 13.61 6.55
N THR A 556 -50.33 13.09 7.06
CA THR A 556 -51.02 11.92 6.51
C THR A 556 -51.86 12.31 5.30
N VAL A 557 -51.45 11.91 4.08
CA VAL A 557 -52.32 12.02 2.88
C VAL A 557 -53.41 10.92 2.85
N SER A 558 -53.29 9.86 3.67
CA SER A 558 -54.20 8.68 3.63
C SER A 558 -54.64 8.12 5.01
N GLY A 559 -54.44 8.85 6.11
CA GLY A 559 -55.08 8.54 7.40
C GLY A 559 -54.74 7.20 8.09
N ARG A 560 -53.88 6.33 7.55
CA ARG A 560 -53.34 5.15 8.24
C ARG A 560 -51.81 5.11 8.17
N PRO A 561 -51.09 5.07 9.31
CA PRO A 561 -49.65 4.84 9.30
C PRO A 561 -49.38 3.43 8.76
N PRO A 562 -48.31 3.20 7.96
CA PRO A 562 -47.91 1.83 7.65
C PRO A 562 -47.62 1.12 8.97
N PRO A 563 -48.37 0.08 9.34
CA PRO A 563 -48.14 -0.63 10.58
C PRO A 563 -46.88 -1.47 10.41
N ALA A 564 -45.96 -1.39 11.37
CA ALA A 564 -44.89 -2.35 11.68
C ALA A 564 -43.41 -2.09 11.27
N ALA A 565 -43.04 -0.97 10.64
CA ALA A 565 -41.62 -0.70 10.34
C ALA A 565 -40.91 0.06 11.48
N SER A 566 -39.92 -0.54 12.12
CA SER A 566 -39.03 0.13 13.10
C SER A 566 -38.23 1.24 12.41
N MET A 567 -38.38 2.46 12.90
CA MET A 567 -37.68 3.68 12.44
C MET A 567 -36.51 4.04 13.36
N ALA A 568 -36.57 3.59 14.61
CA ALA A 568 -35.48 3.76 15.55
C ALA A 568 -35.53 2.74 16.67
N VAL A 569 -34.34 2.35 17.14
CA VAL A 569 -34.16 1.47 18.29
C VAL A 569 -33.12 2.09 19.22
N GLY A 570 -33.43 2.20 20.51
CA GLY A 570 -32.51 2.63 21.55
C GLY A 570 -32.38 1.60 22.66
N GLN A 571 -31.23 1.57 23.32
CA GLN A 571 -30.99 0.65 24.42
C GLN A 571 -30.05 1.23 25.48
N PHE A 572 -30.43 1.11 26.75
CA PHE A 572 -29.51 1.15 27.88
C PHE A 572 -28.84 -0.20 28.03
N PHE A 573 -27.51 -0.22 27.92
CA PHE A 573 -26.73 -1.45 27.86
C PHE A 573 -25.39 -1.32 28.58
N ASN A 574 -24.80 -2.47 28.91
CA ASN A 574 -23.45 -2.57 29.44
C ASN A 574 -22.48 -2.89 28.28
N PRO A 575 -21.48 -2.04 27.99
CA PRO A 575 -20.52 -2.27 26.92
C PRO A 575 -19.74 -3.59 27.01
N HIS A 576 -19.69 -4.21 28.18
CA HIS A 576 -19.00 -5.49 28.37
C HIS A 576 -19.86 -6.72 28.01
N GLU A 577 -21.19 -6.62 28.03
CA GLU A 577 -22.11 -7.75 27.77
C GLU A 577 -22.09 -8.20 26.30
N GLY A 578 -21.71 -7.31 25.37
CA GLY A 578 -21.67 -7.57 23.93
C GLY A 578 -20.29 -7.95 23.39
N ASN A 579 -19.28 -8.16 24.23
CA ASN A 579 -17.92 -8.44 23.79
C ASN A 579 -17.73 -9.92 23.46
N GLN A 580 -17.32 -10.21 22.22
CA GLN A 580 -16.91 -11.54 21.79
C GLN A 580 -15.48 -11.50 21.24
N ASP A 581 -14.57 -12.21 21.90
CA ASP A 581 -13.18 -12.37 21.47
C ASP A 581 -13.03 -13.64 20.61
N LEU A 582 -12.65 -13.44 19.34
CA LEU A 582 -12.40 -14.52 18.39
C LEU A 582 -10.91 -14.87 18.41
N SER A 583 -10.60 -16.04 18.99
CA SER A 583 -9.21 -16.51 19.12
C SER A 583 -8.55 -16.78 17.76
N PRO A 584 -7.21 -16.71 17.67
CA PRO A 584 -6.49 -17.06 16.44
C PRO A 584 -6.81 -18.49 15.96
N TRP A 585 -6.97 -19.42 16.90
CA TRP A 585 -7.31 -20.81 16.59
C TRP A 585 -8.71 -20.95 16.01
N PHE A 586 -9.69 -20.25 16.57
CA PHE A 586 -11.05 -20.20 16.02
C PHE A 586 -11.05 -19.69 14.57
N MET A 587 -10.33 -18.60 14.31
CA MET A 587 -10.18 -18.06 12.96
C MET A 587 -9.51 -19.07 12.03
N LEU A 588 -8.37 -19.65 12.39
CA LEU A 588 -7.66 -20.61 11.53
C LEU A 588 -8.49 -21.87 11.23
N GLN A 589 -9.24 -22.39 12.21
CA GLN A 589 -10.16 -23.51 11.98
C GLN A 589 -11.27 -23.17 10.97
N SER A 590 -11.69 -21.90 10.90
CA SER A 590 -12.70 -21.44 9.93
C SER A 590 -12.27 -21.55 8.46
N THR A 591 -10.97 -21.81 8.21
CA THR A 591 -10.43 -22.15 6.88
C THR A 591 -10.94 -23.50 6.39
N TYR A 592 -11.16 -24.46 7.29
CA TYR A 592 -11.53 -25.84 6.95
C TYR A 592 -13.00 -26.15 7.24
N SER A 593 -13.59 -25.50 8.23
CA SER A 593 -14.96 -25.73 8.66
C SER A 593 -15.62 -24.41 9.05
N GLN A 594 -16.75 -24.10 8.43
CA GLN A 594 -17.53 -22.89 8.73
C GLN A 594 -17.87 -22.85 10.22
N LYS A 595 -17.55 -21.73 10.88
CA LYS A 595 -17.90 -21.52 12.28
C LYS A 595 -19.19 -20.74 12.38
N GLU A 596 -20.05 -21.16 13.30
CA GLU A 596 -21.35 -20.52 13.53
C GLU A 596 -21.35 -19.87 14.91
N LEU A 597 -21.93 -18.67 15.01
CA LEU A 597 -22.27 -18.04 16.29
C LEU A 597 -23.74 -17.61 16.21
N SER A 598 -24.54 -17.97 17.22
CA SER A 598 -25.91 -17.47 17.36
C SER A 598 -25.94 -16.25 18.28
N LEU A 599 -26.73 -15.26 17.86
CA LEU A 599 -27.16 -14.15 18.71
C LEU A 599 -28.64 -14.40 18.98
N GLU A 600 -28.95 -14.79 20.22
CA GLU A 600 -30.33 -14.98 20.66
C GLU A 600 -31.04 -13.64 20.85
N GLU A 601 -32.38 -13.66 20.92
CA GLU A 601 -33.17 -12.46 21.21
C GLU A 601 -32.73 -11.79 22.53
N ALA A 602 -32.92 -10.47 22.62
CA ALA A 602 -32.47 -9.63 23.74
C ALA A 602 -30.94 -9.48 23.90
N HIS A 603 -30.17 -9.74 22.84
CA HIS A 603 -28.76 -9.36 22.78
C HIS A 603 -28.57 -7.82 22.86
N PRO A 604 -27.36 -7.30 23.16
CA PRO A 604 -27.07 -5.87 23.06
C PRO A 604 -27.23 -5.34 21.62
N LEU A 605 -27.76 -4.13 21.44
CA LEU A 605 -27.92 -3.45 20.14
C LEU A 605 -26.56 -3.23 19.45
N ALA A 606 -25.52 -2.99 20.25
CA ALA A 606 -24.14 -2.84 19.82
C ALA A 606 -23.31 -4.04 20.31
N VAL A 607 -22.94 -4.95 19.40
CA VAL A 607 -22.14 -6.14 19.69
C VAL A 607 -20.72 -5.93 19.19
N LYS A 608 -19.72 -6.12 20.05
CA LYS A 608 -18.30 -5.91 19.73
C LYS A 608 -17.62 -7.25 19.46
N LEU A 609 -17.21 -7.46 18.20
CA LEU A 609 -16.38 -8.59 17.79
C LEU A 609 -14.91 -8.17 17.74
N SER A 610 -14.05 -8.93 18.41
CA SER A 610 -12.62 -8.68 18.51
C SER A 610 -11.86 -9.81 17.83
N PHE A 611 -11.34 -9.55 16.64
CA PHE A 611 -10.56 -10.51 15.86
C PHE A 611 -9.10 -10.46 16.29
N ALA A 612 -8.58 -11.59 16.78
CA ALA A 612 -7.20 -11.67 17.23
C ALA A 612 -6.16 -11.61 16.10
N ILE A 613 -6.57 -11.90 14.86
CA ILE A 613 -5.77 -11.69 13.65
C ILE A 613 -6.46 -10.62 12.81
N SER A 614 -5.70 -9.64 12.36
CA SER A 614 -6.22 -8.52 11.59
C SER A 614 -6.90 -8.96 10.29
N LEU A 615 -8.08 -8.38 10.02
CA LEU A 615 -8.86 -8.66 8.80
C LEU A 615 -8.20 -8.13 7.52
N GLY A 616 -7.13 -7.34 7.62
CA GLY A 616 -6.30 -6.97 6.47
C GLY A 616 -5.34 -8.08 6.02
N LEU A 617 -4.98 -8.99 6.92
CA LEU A 617 -4.19 -10.19 6.62
C LEU A 617 -5.09 -11.39 6.29
N LEU A 618 -6.13 -11.62 7.09
CA LEU A 618 -7.09 -12.70 6.90
C LEU A 618 -8.52 -12.13 6.77
N PRO A 619 -8.93 -11.72 5.56
CA PRO A 619 -10.29 -11.29 5.31
C PRO A 619 -11.29 -12.41 5.62
N VAL A 620 -12.40 -12.04 6.24
CA VAL A 620 -13.42 -12.97 6.71
C VAL A 620 -14.71 -12.73 5.95
N THR A 621 -15.25 -13.77 5.33
CA THR A 621 -16.63 -13.77 4.85
C THR A 621 -17.53 -13.94 6.06
N PHE A 622 -18.26 -12.87 6.37
CA PHE A 622 -19.19 -12.80 7.48
C PHE A 622 -20.61 -12.75 6.92
N SER A 623 -21.39 -13.77 7.21
CA SER A 623 -22.81 -13.83 6.82
C SER A 623 -23.67 -13.80 8.06
N LEU A 624 -24.70 -12.97 8.07
CA LEU A 624 -25.61 -12.79 9.18
C LEU A 624 -27.04 -12.99 8.68
N LYS A 625 -27.68 -14.08 9.12
CA LYS A 625 -29.05 -14.42 8.74
C LYS A 625 -29.98 -14.28 9.92
N THR A 626 -31.09 -13.58 9.74
CA THR A 626 -32.19 -13.50 10.72
C THR A 626 -32.86 -14.87 10.84
N VAL A 627 -33.00 -15.39 12.06
CA VAL A 627 -33.66 -16.67 12.35
C VAL A 627 -35.06 -16.44 12.94
N SER A 628 -35.16 -15.59 13.96
CA SER A 628 -36.42 -15.19 14.59
C SER A 628 -36.50 -13.67 14.73
N CYS A 629 -37.72 -13.16 14.88
CA CYS A 629 -38.01 -11.76 15.16
C CYS A 629 -39.12 -11.62 16.23
N GLY A 630 -39.12 -12.51 17.22
CA GLY A 630 -40.04 -12.48 18.36
C GLY A 630 -41.51 -12.73 18.00
N ILE A 631 -41.80 -13.46 16.93
CA ILE A 631 -43.15 -13.92 16.58
C ILE A 631 -43.29 -15.36 17.06
N ARG A 632 -43.78 -15.56 18.28
CA ARG A 632 -44.26 -16.88 18.71
C ARG A 632 -45.70 -17.05 18.20
N ASN A 633 -45.93 -18.04 17.35
CA ASN A 633 -47.24 -18.51 16.88
C ASN A 633 -48.06 -17.50 16.05
N SER A 634 -47.72 -17.32 14.77
CA SER A 634 -48.80 -17.34 13.76
C SER A 634 -49.34 -18.77 13.75
N GLY A 635 -50.63 -18.99 13.98
CA GLY A 635 -51.25 -20.32 14.14
C GLY A 635 -51.21 -21.24 12.91
N LEU A 636 -50.05 -21.38 12.28
CA LEU A 636 -49.70 -22.33 11.25
C LEU A 636 -48.80 -23.40 11.90
N PRO A 637 -49.03 -24.70 11.65
CA PRO A 637 -48.25 -25.77 12.25
C PRO A 637 -46.76 -25.63 11.91
N GLU A 638 -45.90 -25.86 12.92
CA GLU A 638 -44.43 -25.73 12.87
C GLU A 638 -43.75 -26.56 11.76
N GLU A 639 -44.47 -27.50 11.13
CA GLU A 639 -43.91 -28.39 10.11
C GLU A 639 -44.05 -27.86 8.66
N GLU A 640 -44.81 -26.78 8.40
CA GLU A 640 -45.06 -26.29 7.02
C GLU A 640 -44.60 -24.84 6.73
N ALA A 641 -44.32 -24.01 7.75
CA ALA A 641 -43.78 -22.67 7.53
C ALA A 641 -42.26 -22.74 7.32
N GLY A 642 -41.81 -22.97 6.09
CA GLY A 642 -40.37 -23.08 5.79
C GLY A 642 -39.56 -21.85 6.24
N ASP A 643 -38.28 -22.06 6.59
CA ASP A 643 -37.26 -21.05 6.99
C ASP A 643 -37.24 -19.75 6.14
N ILE A 644 -37.77 -19.80 4.92
CA ILE A 644 -37.79 -18.70 3.95
C ILE A 644 -38.90 -17.69 4.27
N GLU A 645 -40.06 -18.14 4.75
CA GLU A 645 -41.22 -17.28 5.01
C GLU A 645 -41.06 -16.49 6.31
N SER A 646 -40.54 -17.14 7.36
CA SER A 646 -40.13 -16.48 8.61
C SER A 646 -39.03 -15.45 8.36
N SER A 647 -38.01 -15.78 7.57
CA SER A 647 -36.95 -14.84 7.18
C SER A 647 -37.50 -13.61 6.44
N ARG A 648 -38.45 -13.79 5.52
CA ARG A 648 -39.11 -12.67 4.82
C ARG A 648 -39.90 -11.76 5.76
N LEU A 649 -40.65 -12.33 6.70
CA LEU A 649 -41.40 -11.57 7.70
C LEU A 649 -40.46 -10.77 8.62
N CYS A 650 -39.35 -11.37 9.03
CA CYS A 650 -38.38 -10.68 9.89
C CYS A 650 -37.66 -9.53 9.20
N LYS A 651 -37.44 -9.58 7.88
CA LYS A 651 -36.92 -8.43 7.10
C LYS A 651 -37.83 -7.20 7.11
N LEU A 652 -39.12 -7.37 7.41
CA LEU A 652 -40.06 -6.26 7.57
C LEU A 652 -40.00 -5.66 8.99
N ARG A 653 -39.48 -6.39 9.99
CA ARG A 653 -39.51 -6.03 11.42
C ARG A 653 -38.15 -5.65 12.01
N CYS A 654 -37.06 -6.25 11.54
CA CYS A 654 -35.70 -5.95 11.98
C CYS A 654 -35.05 -4.98 11.00
N PHE A 655 -34.30 -4.00 11.50
CA PHE A 655 -33.51 -3.16 10.61
C PHE A 655 -32.31 -3.96 10.04
N PRO A 656 -31.89 -3.69 8.79
CA PRO A 656 -30.72 -4.33 8.21
C PRO A 656 -29.45 -4.11 9.05
N PRO A 657 -28.72 -5.18 9.44
CA PRO A 657 -27.50 -5.05 10.24
C PRO A 657 -26.44 -4.15 9.60
N VAL A 658 -25.69 -3.44 10.43
CA VAL A 658 -24.56 -2.60 9.99
C VAL A 658 -23.30 -3.05 10.72
N ALA A 659 -22.21 -3.29 9.99
CA ALA A 659 -20.89 -3.53 10.59
C ALA A 659 -19.98 -2.32 10.42
N LEU A 660 -19.30 -1.96 11.52
CA LEU A 660 -18.34 -0.88 11.60
C LEU A 660 -16.99 -1.47 12.01
N ALA A 661 -16.05 -1.60 11.08
CA ALA A 661 -14.72 -2.12 11.35
C ALA A 661 -13.71 -0.97 11.48
N TRP A 662 -12.89 -1.00 12.53
CA TRP A 662 -11.84 0.00 12.74
C TRP A 662 -10.46 -0.54 12.41
N ASP A 663 -9.66 0.29 11.78
CA ASP A 663 -8.24 0.09 11.51
C ASP A 663 -7.44 1.34 11.87
N ASP A 664 -6.24 1.17 12.42
CA ASP A 664 -5.41 2.30 12.88
C ASP A 664 -4.85 3.15 11.72
N ILE A 665 -4.68 2.55 10.54
CA ILE A 665 -4.07 3.23 9.38
C ILE A 665 -5.16 3.83 8.49
N SER A 666 -6.18 3.05 8.17
CA SER A 666 -7.25 3.41 7.24
C SER A 666 -8.51 3.94 7.93
N GLY A 667 -8.58 3.91 9.26
CA GLY A 667 -9.70 4.45 10.04
C GLY A 667 -10.94 3.56 9.96
N LEU A 668 -12.11 4.19 9.85
CA LEU A 668 -13.41 3.53 9.88
C LEU A 668 -13.77 2.91 8.52
N HIS A 669 -14.22 1.66 8.54
CA HIS A 669 -14.79 0.93 7.41
C HIS A 669 -16.23 0.55 7.76
N ILE A 670 -17.14 0.77 6.82
CA ILE A 670 -18.58 0.60 7.09
C ILE A 670 -19.19 -0.33 6.05
N TYR A 671 -19.93 -1.31 6.53
CA TYR A 671 -20.65 -2.30 5.73
C TYR A 671 -22.15 -2.17 6.05
N PRO A 672 -22.89 -1.35 5.29
CA PRO A 672 -24.33 -1.25 5.44
C PRO A 672 -25.03 -2.47 4.84
N ASN A 673 -26.22 -2.81 5.36
CA ASN A 673 -27.03 -3.93 4.87
C ASN A 673 -26.29 -5.28 4.88
N LEU A 674 -25.55 -5.56 5.96
CA LEU A 674 -24.70 -6.73 6.10
C LEU A 674 -25.53 -8.03 6.07
N ASN A 675 -25.44 -8.75 4.95
CA ASN A 675 -26.09 -10.05 4.75
C ASN A 675 -25.04 -11.17 4.62
N SER A 676 -24.12 -11.02 3.68
CA SER A 676 -23.03 -11.96 3.41
C SER A 676 -21.93 -11.23 2.66
N ASP A 677 -21.03 -10.60 3.41
CA ASP A 677 -19.97 -9.78 2.86
C ASP A 677 -18.61 -10.22 3.38
N THR A 678 -17.58 -10.04 2.55
CA THR A 678 -16.19 -10.22 3.00
C THR A 678 -15.72 -8.96 3.69
N LEU A 679 -15.65 -9.02 5.03
CA LEU A 679 -15.10 -7.97 5.87
C LEU A 679 -13.59 -7.91 5.68
N SER A 680 -13.07 -6.75 5.29
CA SER A 680 -11.64 -6.52 5.08
C SER A 680 -11.26 -5.11 5.47
N VAL A 681 -10.17 -4.95 6.21
CA VAL A 681 -9.58 -3.64 6.47
C VAL A 681 -8.29 -3.47 5.67
N ASP A 682 -7.74 -2.26 5.62
CA ASP A 682 -6.45 -2.00 4.95
C ASP A 682 -5.29 -1.88 5.94
N SER A 683 -5.28 -2.79 6.93
CA SER A 683 -4.21 -2.90 7.90
C SER A 683 -2.95 -3.54 7.27
N SER A 684 -1.78 -3.16 7.78
CA SER A 684 -0.50 -3.76 7.42
C SER A 684 0.19 -4.36 8.66
N PRO A 685 -0.37 -5.43 9.25
CA PRO A 685 0.21 -6.06 10.44
C PRO A 685 1.58 -6.65 10.14
N ALA A 686 2.32 -7.08 11.18
CA ALA A 686 3.54 -7.90 11.02
C ALA A 686 4.64 -7.30 10.12
N GLN A 687 4.69 -5.97 10.01
CA GLN A 687 5.80 -5.23 9.42
C GLN A 687 6.81 -4.85 10.51
N TRP A 688 8.09 -4.66 10.16
CA TRP A 688 9.10 -4.30 11.17
C TRP A 688 8.77 -2.97 11.87
N SER A 689 8.13 -2.03 11.16
CA SER A 689 7.66 -0.76 11.70
C SER A 689 6.22 -0.79 12.26
N SER A 690 5.56 -1.95 12.31
CA SER A 690 4.17 -2.03 12.80
C SER A 690 4.10 -1.90 14.32
N THR A 691 3.06 -1.25 14.84
CA THR A 691 2.78 -1.18 16.27
C THR A 691 1.95 -2.39 16.71
N GLN A 692 1.93 -2.69 18.02
CA GLN A 692 1.12 -3.79 18.59
C GLN A 692 -0.38 -3.66 18.33
N GLN A 693 -0.88 -2.45 18.04
CA GLN A 693 -2.31 -2.20 17.80
C GLN A 693 -2.79 -2.75 16.45
N SER A 694 -1.90 -2.82 15.46
CA SER A 694 -2.20 -3.32 14.11
C SER A 694 -2.55 -4.81 14.01
N GLU A 695 -2.37 -5.61 15.07
CA GLU A 695 -2.64 -7.06 15.04
C GLU A 695 -4.11 -7.41 15.10
N LYS A 696 -4.94 -6.55 15.71
CA LYS A 696 -6.33 -6.86 16.01
C LYS A 696 -7.24 -5.99 15.17
N THR A 697 -8.41 -6.53 14.82
CA THR A 697 -9.47 -5.75 14.19
C THR A 697 -10.70 -5.83 15.06
N ILE A 698 -11.26 -4.66 15.39
CA ILE A 698 -12.52 -4.56 16.11
C ILE A 698 -13.61 -4.29 15.09
N VAL A 699 -14.66 -5.11 15.13
CA VAL A 699 -15.88 -4.93 14.34
C VAL A 699 -17.03 -4.72 15.31
N LEU A 700 -17.65 -3.54 15.24
CA LEU A 700 -18.87 -3.24 15.96
C LEU A 700 -20.07 -3.55 15.06
N LEU A 701 -20.90 -4.48 15.49
CA LEU A 701 -22.16 -4.82 14.83
C LEU A 701 -23.30 -4.04 15.49
N LEU A 702 -24.08 -3.33 14.67
CA LEU A 702 -25.36 -2.75 15.05
C LEU A 702 -26.46 -3.67 14.52
N VAL A 703 -27.15 -4.34 15.44
CA VAL A 703 -28.11 -5.43 15.16
C VAL A 703 -29.34 -5.27 16.03
N ASP A 704 -30.53 -5.55 15.49
CA ASP A 704 -31.78 -5.31 16.21
C ASP A 704 -31.99 -6.32 17.36
N PRO A 705 -32.04 -5.89 18.64
CA PRO A 705 -32.18 -6.78 19.79
C PRO A 705 -33.51 -7.54 19.86
N HIS A 706 -34.52 -7.16 19.06
CA HIS A 706 -35.79 -7.88 18.98
C HIS A 706 -35.71 -9.14 18.11
N CYS A 707 -34.57 -9.36 17.44
CA CYS A 707 -34.39 -10.42 16.48
C CYS A 707 -33.24 -11.34 16.89
N SER A 708 -33.32 -12.61 16.52
CA SER A 708 -32.21 -13.54 16.64
C SER A 708 -31.52 -13.73 15.31
N TYR A 709 -30.20 -13.89 15.36
CA TYR A 709 -29.36 -14.00 14.17
C TYR A 709 -28.45 -15.22 14.28
N LYS A 710 -28.31 -15.92 13.16
CA LYS A 710 -27.28 -16.93 12.98
C LYS A 710 -26.19 -16.36 12.10
N SER A 711 -24.99 -16.24 12.66
CA SER A 711 -23.82 -15.77 11.93
C SER A 711 -22.96 -16.94 11.48
N SER A 712 -22.37 -16.80 10.29
CA SER A 712 -21.38 -17.72 9.74
C SER A 712 -20.09 -17.00 9.40
N ILE A 713 -18.98 -17.59 9.83
CA ILE A 713 -17.63 -17.04 9.70
C ILE A 713 -16.77 -18.05 8.94
N SER A 714 -16.17 -17.59 7.83
CA SER A 714 -15.17 -18.35 7.08
C SER A 714 -14.06 -17.44 6.53
N ILE A 715 -12.83 -17.93 6.49
CA ILE A 715 -11.72 -17.20 5.86
C ILE A 715 -11.80 -17.35 4.35
N SER A 716 -11.72 -16.22 3.63
CA SER A 716 -11.59 -16.25 2.18
C SER A 716 -10.13 -16.54 1.80
N VAL A 717 -9.82 -17.78 1.42
CA VAL A 717 -8.45 -18.23 1.11
C VAL A 717 -7.84 -17.46 -0.06
N SER A 718 -8.61 -17.20 -1.12
CA SER A 718 -8.15 -16.42 -2.27
C SER A 718 -7.87 -14.96 -1.90
N ALA A 719 -8.72 -14.36 -1.07
CA ALA A 719 -8.51 -12.99 -0.58
C ALA A 719 -7.33 -12.90 0.39
N ALA A 720 -7.14 -13.88 1.27
CA ALA A 720 -5.98 -13.94 2.16
C ALA A 720 -4.68 -14.12 1.37
N ALA A 721 -4.67 -15.00 0.36
CA ALA A 721 -3.53 -15.21 -0.51
C ALA A 721 -3.20 -13.94 -1.32
N SER A 722 -4.18 -13.27 -1.91
CA SER A 722 -3.96 -12.02 -2.64
C SER A 722 -3.42 -10.91 -1.73
N ARG A 723 -3.97 -10.76 -0.52
CA ARG A 723 -3.48 -9.79 0.49
C ARG A 723 -2.05 -10.08 0.94
N LEU A 724 -1.68 -11.35 1.16
CA LEU A 724 -0.31 -11.72 1.51
C LEU A 724 0.69 -11.24 0.45
N PHE A 725 0.41 -11.46 -0.83
CA PHE A 725 1.30 -11.03 -1.91
C PHE A 725 1.32 -9.51 -2.10
N LEU A 726 0.18 -8.83 -1.98
CA LEU A 726 0.12 -7.37 -2.06
C LEU A 726 0.93 -6.71 -0.94
N LEU A 727 0.87 -7.23 0.29
CA LEU A 727 1.53 -6.63 1.45
C LEU A 727 3.01 -7.01 1.59
N TYR A 728 3.40 -8.24 1.21
CA TYR A 728 4.74 -8.77 1.53
C TYR A 728 5.58 -9.17 0.31
N SER A 729 5.14 -8.90 -0.92
CA SER A 729 5.99 -9.14 -2.10
C SER A 729 7.36 -8.45 -2.03
N PRO A 730 7.52 -7.19 -1.55
CA PRO A 730 8.86 -6.59 -1.41
C PRO A 730 9.75 -7.34 -0.41
N LYS A 731 9.14 -7.88 0.67
CA LYS A 731 9.83 -8.72 1.66
C LYS A 731 10.32 -10.02 1.03
N ILE A 732 9.44 -10.70 0.29
CA ILE A 732 9.76 -11.95 -0.41
C ILE A 732 10.92 -11.72 -1.39
N VAL A 733 10.89 -10.64 -2.19
CA VAL A 733 11.98 -10.31 -3.12
C VAL A 733 13.31 -10.09 -2.39
N GLY A 734 13.33 -9.31 -1.31
CA GLY A 734 14.56 -9.09 -0.53
C GLY A 734 15.10 -10.38 0.09
N LEU A 735 14.22 -11.24 0.60
CA LEU A 735 14.56 -12.55 1.14
C LEU A 735 15.02 -13.54 0.05
N SER A 736 14.48 -13.47 -1.17
CA SER A 736 14.93 -14.29 -2.30
C SER A 736 16.39 -13.99 -2.67
N ILE A 737 16.80 -12.72 -2.63
CA ILE A 737 18.21 -12.32 -2.83
C ILE A 737 19.08 -12.86 -1.69
N ALA A 738 18.60 -12.80 -0.44
CA ALA A 738 19.31 -13.37 0.70
C ALA A 738 19.52 -14.89 0.57
N VAL A 739 18.49 -15.63 0.15
CA VAL A 739 18.55 -17.08 -0.11
C VAL A 739 19.61 -17.41 -1.16
N ILE A 740 19.69 -16.63 -2.24
CA ILE A 740 20.72 -16.80 -3.28
C ILE A 740 22.12 -16.59 -2.67
N PHE A 741 22.33 -15.53 -1.89
CA PHE A 741 23.62 -15.28 -1.22
C PHE A 741 24.01 -16.39 -0.24
N PHE A 742 23.05 -16.94 0.51
CA PHE A 742 23.33 -18.07 1.41
C PHE A 742 23.69 -19.35 0.64
N ALA A 743 23.06 -19.60 -0.51
CA ALA A 743 23.45 -20.72 -1.37
C ALA A 743 24.84 -20.51 -1.99
N LEU A 744 25.16 -19.29 -2.46
CA LEU A 744 26.50 -18.93 -2.95
C LEU A 744 27.58 -19.03 -1.87
N MET A 745 27.26 -18.66 -0.63
CA MET A 745 28.14 -18.85 0.53
C MET A 745 28.53 -20.33 0.67
N GLN A 746 27.57 -21.25 0.55
CA GLN A 746 27.84 -22.68 0.65
C GLN A 746 28.69 -23.19 -0.50
N GLN A 747 28.39 -22.80 -1.73
CA GLN A 747 29.21 -23.15 -2.89
C GLN A 747 30.66 -22.66 -2.73
N ALA A 748 30.84 -21.43 -2.25
CA ALA A 748 32.17 -20.87 -1.95
C ALA A 748 32.88 -21.63 -0.80
N CYS A 749 32.14 -22.02 0.24
CA CYS A 749 32.68 -22.80 1.35
C CYS A 749 33.14 -24.21 0.92
N SER A 750 32.35 -24.92 0.11
CA SER A 750 32.72 -26.22 -0.45
C SER A 750 33.95 -26.12 -1.37
N SER A 751 34.02 -25.07 -2.18
CA SER A 751 35.18 -24.80 -3.03
C SER A 751 36.44 -24.48 -2.22
N ASP A 752 36.33 -23.78 -1.09
CA ASP A 752 37.46 -23.45 -0.19
C ASP A 752 37.98 -24.68 0.58
N LEU A 753 37.17 -25.73 0.70
CA LEU A 753 37.50 -27.00 1.34
C LEU A 753 37.91 -28.08 0.32
N ASP A 754 38.11 -27.71 -0.95
CA ASP A 754 38.42 -28.60 -2.08
C ASP A 754 37.39 -29.72 -2.34
N LEU A 755 36.17 -29.58 -1.79
CA LEU A 755 35.05 -30.50 -1.99
C LEU A 755 34.37 -30.27 -3.36
N ARG A 756 33.46 -31.16 -3.76
CA ARG A 756 32.60 -30.95 -4.95
C ARG A 756 31.66 -29.78 -4.72
N ILE A 757 31.46 -28.94 -5.74
CA ILE A 757 30.57 -27.77 -5.65
C ILE A 757 29.13 -28.28 -5.76
N PRO A 758 28.28 -28.09 -4.73
CA PRO A 758 26.91 -28.54 -4.80
C PRO A 758 26.13 -27.76 -5.86
N SER A 759 25.12 -28.42 -6.45
CA SER A 759 24.16 -27.73 -7.31
C SER A 759 23.44 -26.63 -6.54
N MET A 760 22.98 -25.59 -7.25
CA MET A 760 22.25 -24.49 -6.62
C MET A 760 20.98 -24.98 -5.90
N LEU A 761 20.30 -26.00 -6.44
CA LEU A 761 19.13 -26.61 -5.80
C LEU A 761 19.51 -27.27 -4.47
N THR A 762 20.60 -28.03 -4.44
CA THR A 762 21.12 -28.68 -3.22
C THR A 762 21.55 -27.67 -2.16
N ALA A 763 22.13 -26.54 -2.58
CA ALA A 763 22.53 -25.45 -1.69
C ALA A 763 21.33 -24.64 -1.14
N VAL A 764 20.22 -24.59 -1.87
CA VAL A 764 18.95 -24.02 -1.35
C VAL A 764 18.24 -25.02 -0.45
N GLU A 765 18.28 -26.32 -0.78
CA GLU A 765 17.74 -27.39 0.07
C GLU A 765 18.37 -27.42 1.45
N SER A 766 19.69 -27.25 1.53
CA SER A 766 20.41 -27.20 2.80
C SER A 766 19.99 -26.00 3.65
N ASN A 767 19.60 -24.85 3.07
CA ASN A 767 19.06 -23.70 3.83
C ASN A 767 17.77 -24.06 4.60
N LEU A 768 17.04 -25.09 4.16
CA LEU A 768 15.82 -25.59 4.81
C LEU A 768 16.09 -26.72 5.84
N THR A 769 17.35 -27.10 6.07
CA THR A 769 17.69 -28.12 7.07
C THR A 769 17.62 -27.57 8.49
N LEU A 770 16.67 -28.09 9.27
CA LEU A 770 16.18 -27.48 10.52
C LEU A 770 17.27 -27.13 11.55
N LEU A 771 18.20 -28.05 11.82
CA LEU A 771 19.17 -27.92 12.92
C LEU A 771 20.49 -27.23 12.52
N SER A 772 20.93 -27.35 11.26
CA SER A 772 22.27 -26.90 10.86
C SER A 772 22.29 -25.52 10.20
N HIS A 773 21.28 -25.19 9.38
CA HIS A 773 21.30 -23.95 8.58
C HIS A 773 20.02 -23.13 8.71
N PHE A 774 18.85 -23.75 8.91
CA PHE A 774 17.59 -23.01 9.00
C PHE A 774 17.56 -22.04 10.18
N PHE A 775 18.01 -22.49 11.37
CA PHE A 775 18.07 -21.63 12.55
C PHE A 775 18.97 -20.39 12.35
N PRO A 776 20.27 -20.52 11.98
CA PRO A 776 21.13 -19.35 11.81
C PRO A 776 20.75 -18.46 10.62
N LEU A 777 20.16 -19.00 9.55
CA LEU A 777 19.87 -18.22 8.33
C LEU A 777 18.46 -17.62 8.30
N ALA A 778 17.47 -18.26 8.91
CA ALA A 778 16.08 -17.82 8.88
C ALA A 778 15.63 -17.18 10.20
N VAL A 779 16.02 -17.75 11.35
CA VAL A 779 15.49 -17.38 12.67
C VAL A 779 16.35 -16.32 13.35
N LEU A 780 17.68 -16.50 13.35
CA LEU A 780 18.63 -15.59 13.98
C LEU A 780 18.55 -14.13 13.46
N PRO A 781 18.39 -13.84 12.15
CA PRO A 781 18.22 -12.46 11.68
C PRO A 781 16.97 -11.76 12.24
N ILE A 782 15.89 -12.52 12.45
CA ILE A 782 14.65 -11.99 13.01
C ILE A 782 14.91 -11.57 14.47
N PHE A 783 15.61 -12.40 15.25
CA PHE A 783 16.02 -12.02 16.62
C PHE A 783 16.93 -10.79 16.63
N PHE A 784 17.87 -10.69 15.70
CA PHE A 784 18.70 -9.48 15.57
C PHE A 784 17.89 -8.24 15.21
N SER A 785 16.83 -8.35 14.40
CA SER A 785 15.97 -7.20 14.10
C SER A 785 15.28 -6.64 15.35
N PHE A 786 14.91 -7.50 16.32
CA PHE A 786 14.36 -7.06 17.61
C PHE A 786 15.41 -6.37 18.47
N PHE A 787 16.64 -6.91 18.51
CA PHE A 787 17.75 -6.24 19.19
C PHE A 787 18.06 -4.87 18.58
N PHE A 788 17.99 -4.76 17.25
CA PHE A 788 18.19 -3.48 16.56
C PHE A 788 17.07 -2.48 16.86
N SER A 789 15.80 -2.91 16.91
CA SER A 789 14.69 -2.06 17.34
C SER A 789 14.88 -1.55 18.77
N LEU A 790 15.36 -2.39 19.68
CA LEU A 790 15.72 -2.01 21.05
C LEU A 790 16.84 -0.95 21.06
N ALA A 791 17.89 -1.16 20.27
CA ALA A 791 19.04 -0.26 20.20
C ALA A 791 18.70 1.11 19.56
N THR A 792 17.71 1.16 18.68
CA THR A 792 17.31 2.37 17.94
C THR A 792 16.04 3.03 18.47
N SER A 793 15.50 2.54 19.59
CA SER A 793 14.25 3.04 20.19
C SER A 793 13.06 3.07 19.23
N GLN A 794 13.03 2.15 18.26
CA GLN A 794 11.87 1.98 17.36
C GLN A 794 10.77 1.17 18.04
N PRO A 795 9.49 1.37 17.66
CA PRO A 795 8.40 0.56 18.21
C PRO A 795 8.64 -0.92 17.91
N PHE A 796 8.40 -1.77 18.91
CA PHE A 796 8.53 -3.22 18.74
C PHE A 796 7.39 -3.75 17.87
N PRO A 797 7.71 -4.46 16.78
CA PRO A 797 6.67 -5.12 16.02
C PRO A 797 6.06 -6.26 16.86
N PRO A 798 4.81 -6.62 16.58
CA PRO A 798 4.16 -7.69 17.31
C PRO A 798 4.90 -9.02 17.11
N LEU A 799 5.35 -9.62 18.23
CA LEU A 799 6.35 -10.71 18.20
C LEU A 799 5.87 -11.93 17.40
N ALA A 800 4.67 -12.43 17.68
CA ALA A 800 4.17 -13.67 17.10
C ALA A 800 3.88 -13.53 15.60
N SER A 801 3.14 -12.49 15.21
CA SER A 801 2.78 -12.28 13.80
C SER A 801 3.98 -11.87 12.96
N PHE A 802 4.86 -10.97 13.45
CA PHE A 802 6.09 -10.59 12.74
C PHE A 802 7.00 -11.80 12.51
N PHE A 803 7.21 -12.62 13.54
CA PHE A 803 8.02 -13.83 13.41
C PHE A 803 7.39 -14.82 12.42
N GLY A 804 6.10 -15.14 12.58
CA GLY A 804 5.38 -16.09 11.74
C GLY A 804 5.35 -15.67 10.26
N ILE A 805 5.00 -14.42 9.97
CA ILE A 805 4.95 -13.90 8.59
C ILE A 805 6.35 -13.80 7.99
N SER A 806 7.38 -13.40 8.76
CA SER A 806 8.76 -13.40 8.27
C SER A 806 9.22 -14.80 7.86
N LEU A 807 8.87 -15.81 8.66
CA LEU A 807 9.20 -17.20 8.35
C LEU A 807 8.45 -17.70 7.10
N ILE A 808 7.15 -17.40 6.99
CA ILE A 808 6.35 -17.71 5.80
C ILE A 808 6.98 -17.06 4.58
N CYS A 809 7.32 -15.77 4.62
CA CYS A 809 7.96 -15.08 3.50
C CYS A 809 9.31 -15.70 3.13
N TYR A 810 10.11 -16.15 4.11
CA TYR A 810 11.38 -16.85 3.86
C TYR A 810 11.16 -18.21 3.19
N ILE A 811 10.13 -18.96 3.59
CA ILE A 811 9.75 -20.24 2.95
C ILE A 811 9.32 -20.00 1.49
N PHE A 812 8.47 -18.99 1.25
CA PHE A 812 8.09 -18.58 -0.11
C PHE A 812 9.30 -18.16 -0.94
N ALA A 813 10.22 -17.38 -0.37
CA ALA A 813 11.45 -16.98 -1.05
C ALA A 813 12.29 -18.18 -1.49
N ASN A 814 12.45 -19.20 -0.64
CA ASN A 814 13.12 -20.46 -1.00
C ASN A 814 12.37 -21.20 -2.13
N GLY A 815 11.04 -21.26 -2.06
CA GLY A 815 10.21 -21.88 -3.10
C GLY A 815 10.34 -21.18 -4.46
N PHE A 816 10.28 -19.84 -4.50
CA PHE A 816 10.46 -19.07 -5.74
C PHE A 816 11.85 -19.29 -6.35
N ILE A 817 12.90 -19.27 -5.52
CA ILE A 817 14.26 -19.52 -6.00
C ILE A 817 14.41 -20.97 -6.47
N ALA A 818 13.83 -21.96 -5.79
CA ALA A 818 13.83 -23.35 -6.25
C ALA A 818 13.13 -23.52 -7.61
N ILE A 819 11.98 -22.89 -7.81
CA ILE A 819 11.27 -22.89 -9.11
C ILE A 819 12.15 -22.26 -10.20
N LEU A 820 12.76 -21.10 -9.93
CA LEU A 820 13.66 -20.41 -10.87
C LEU A 820 14.88 -21.27 -11.24
N ILE A 821 15.46 -21.97 -10.26
CA ILE A 821 16.57 -22.90 -10.45
C ILE A 821 16.15 -24.09 -11.33
N LEU A 822 14.98 -24.68 -11.06
CA LEU A 822 14.48 -25.82 -11.85
C LEU A 822 14.18 -25.44 -13.30
N ILE A 823 13.53 -24.29 -13.53
CA ILE A 823 13.23 -23.78 -14.87
C ILE A 823 14.53 -23.53 -15.64
N SER A 824 15.49 -22.83 -15.02
CA SER A 824 16.78 -22.55 -15.68
C SER A 824 17.60 -23.82 -15.93
N HIS A 825 17.63 -24.77 -15.00
CA HIS A 825 18.32 -26.04 -15.16
C HIS A 825 17.70 -26.90 -16.28
N LEU A 826 16.37 -26.95 -16.35
CA LEU A 826 15.65 -27.62 -17.45
C LEU A 826 15.97 -26.97 -18.80
N ALA A 827 16.01 -25.64 -18.86
CA ALA A 827 16.37 -24.92 -20.08
C ALA A 827 17.80 -25.24 -20.54
N PHE A 828 18.79 -25.24 -19.64
CA PHE A 828 20.16 -25.64 -19.96
C PHE A 828 20.27 -27.10 -20.37
N PHE A 829 19.51 -27.98 -19.73
CA PHE A 829 19.50 -29.40 -20.08
C PHE A 829 18.97 -29.63 -21.50
N VAL A 830 17.79 -29.07 -21.82
CA VAL A 830 17.18 -29.19 -23.15
C VAL A 830 18.10 -28.58 -24.22
N THR A 831 18.67 -27.41 -23.97
CA THR A 831 19.59 -26.75 -24.91
C THR A 831 20.90 -27.53 -25.09
N ALA A 832 21.46 -28.11 -24.03
CA ALA A 832 22.68 -28.93 -24.14
C ALA A 832 22.43 -30.24 -24.90
N VAL A 833 21.33 -30.94 -24.62
CA VAL A 833 20.96 -32.19 -25.31
C VAL A 833 20.68 -31.94 -26.78
N THR A 834 19.91 -30.89 -27.11
CA THR A 834 19.64 -30.50 -28.50
C THR A 834 20.93 -30.09 -29.22
N HIS A 835 21.82 -29.32 -28.58
CA HIS A 835 23.10 -28.95 -29.17
C HIS A 835 23.98 -30.17 -29.45
N ILE A 836 24.09 -31.11 -28.51
CA ILE A 836 24.87 -32.35 -28.72
C ILE A 836 24.24 -33.20 -29.81
N PHE A 837 22.92 -33.35 -29.82
CA PHE A 837 22.21 -34.08 -30.88
C PHE A 837 22.49 -33.48 -32.25
N ILE A 838 22.35 -32.15 -32.41
CA ILE A 838 22.65 -31.45 -33.66
C ILE A 838 24.11 -31.63 -34.04
N LYS A 839 25.05 -31.43 -33.10
CA LYS A 839 26.49 -31.56 -33.36
C LYS A 839 26.87 -32.96 -33.80
N THR A 840 26.36 -34.00 -33.14
CA THR A 840 26.61 -35.40 -33.49
C THR A 840 26.01 -35.75 -34.85
N ARG A 841 24.78 -35.30 -35.14
CA ARG A 841 24.14 -35.49 -36.45
C ARG A 841 24.87 -34.74 -37.57
N TRP A 842 25.34 -33.53 -37.28
CA TRP A 842 26.15 -32.73 -38.19
C TRP A 842 27.48 -33.41 -38.50
N GLN A 843 28.20 -33.88 -37.49
CA GLN A 843 29.46 -34.62 -37.68
C GLN A 843 29.27 -35.92 -38.49
N MET A 844 28.14 -36.61 -38.32
CA MET A 844 27.80 -37.78 -39.15
C MET A 844 27.44 -37.40 -40.60
N TRP A 845 26.82 -36.24 -40.80
CA TRP A 845 26.46 -35.73 -42.13
C TRP A 845 27.66 -35.17 -42.90
N GLU A 846 28.54 -34.44 -42.21
CA GLU A 846 29.80 -33.90 -42.74
C GLU A 846 30.75 -35.03 -43.19
N ARG A 847 30.75 -36.17 -42.48
CA ARG A 847 31.50 -37.37 -42.90
C ARG A 847 30.94 -38.07 -44.15
N ASN A 848 29.72 -37.72 -44.57
CA ASN A 848 29.00 -38.33 -45.70
C ASN A 848 28.82 -37.39 -46.90
N SER A 849 29.19 -36.11 -46.82
CA SER A 849 28.94 -35.14 -47.91
C SER A 849 30.02 -34.04 -47.96
N SER A 850 30.73 -33.92 -49.09
CA SER A 850 31.74 -32.86 -49.31
C SER A 850 31.07 -31.54 -49.73
N PHE A 851 30.88 -30.61 -48.80
CA PHE A 851 30.32 -29.28 -49.10
C PHE A 851 31.42 -28.25 -49.34
N ILE A 852 31.84 -28.11 -50.60
CA ILE A 852 32.83 -27.11 -51.06
C ILE A 852 32.30 -25.67 -50.89
N PHE A 853 30.98 -25.46 -51.00
CA PHE A 853 30.35 -24.12 -50.93
C PHE A 853 30.34 -23.52 -49.51
N LEU A 854 30.23 -24.34 -48.46
CA LEU A 854 30.22 -23.87 -47.07
C LEU A 854 31.62 -23.47 -46.60
N HIS A 855 32.67 -24.19 -47.03
CA HIS A 855 34.05 -23.79 -46.80
C HIS A 855 34.38 -22.46 -47.48
N TRP A 856 33.91 -22.24 -48.71
CA TRP A 856 34.07 -20.95 -49.39
C TRP A 856 33.35 -19.79 -48.67
N PHE A 857 32.14 -20.00 -48.15
CA PHE A 857 31.39 -18.99 -47.38
C PHE A 857 32.03 -18.68 -46.00
N LEU A 858 32.59 -19.69 -45.34
CA LEU A 858 33.34 -19.54 -44.08
C LEU A 858 34.69 -18.83 -44.29
N ASP A 859 35.36 -19.07 -45.43
CA ASP A 859 36.57 -18.34 -45.82
C ASP A 859 36.29 -16.88 -46.20
N LEU A 860 35.12 -16.58 -46.76
CA LEU A 860 34.69 -15.20 -47.01
C LEU A 860 34.47 -14.43 -45.69
N PHE A 861 33.91 -15.10 -44.67
CA PHE A 861 33.77 -14.55 -43.31
C PHE A 861 35.11 -14.44 -42.57
N SER A 862 36.07 -15.33 -42.84
CA SER A 862 37.40 -15.31 -42.22
C SER A 862 38.23 -14.08 -42.63
N SER A 863 37.99 -13.56 -43.84
CA SER A 863 38.55 -12.29 -44.34
C SER A 863 38.08 -11.07 -43.52
N PHE A 864 36.79 -11.00 -43.18
CA PHE A 864 36.22 -9.93 -42.34
C PHE A 864 36.73 -9.99 -40.89
N LEU A 865 37.06 -11.18 -40.40
CA LEU A 865 37.66 -11.45 -39.07
C LEU A 865 39.18 -11.18 -39.00
N SER A 866 39.84 -10.89 -40.13
CA SER A 866 41.30 -10.73 -40.23
C SER A 866 41.82 -9.32 -39.92
N LEU A 867 40.94 -8.31 -39.77
CA LEU A 867 41.27 -6.93 -39.39
C LEU A 867 42.09 -6.88 -38.09
N LYS A 868 43.22 -6.14 -38.07
CA LYS A 868 44.12 -6.01 -36.91
C LYS A 868 43.39 -5.63 -35.61
N VAL A 869 42.36 -4.80 -35.71
CA VAL A 869 41.51 -4.37 -34.58
C VAL A 869 40.68 -5.53 -34.01
N VAL A 870 40.07 -6.34 -34.88
CA VAL A 870 39.31 -7.54 -34.49
C VAL A 870 40.23 -8.58 -33.87
N ARG A 871 41.47 -8.72 -34.35
CA ARG A 871 42.49 -9.62 -33.79
C ARG A 871 42.98 -9.19 -32.39
N ALA A 872 43.16 -7.89 -32.17
CA ALA A 872 43.52 -7.33 -30.86
C ALA A 872 42.37 -7.43 -29.84
N LEU A 873 41.11 -7.20 -30.27
CA LEU A 873 39.90 -7.37 -29.46
C LEU A 873 39.65 -8.86 -29.12
N ARG A 874 39.96 -9.79 -30.03
CA ARG A 874 39.85 -11.25 -29.81
C ARG A 874 40.87 -11.78 -28.79
N GLY A 875 41.98 -11.07 -28.56
CA GLY A 875 43.03 -11.47 -27.62
C GLY A 875 42.63 -11.36 -26.14
N LYS A 876 41.59 -10.57 -25.79
CA LYS A 876 41.08 -10.40 -24.42
C LYS A 876 39.55 -10.32 -24.40
N PRO A 877 38.83 -11.41 -24.71
CA PRO A 877 37.36 -11.38 -24.89
C PRO A 877 36.63 -10.89 -23.64
N VAL A 878 37.11 -11.24 -22.44
CA VAL A 878 36.55 -10.78 -21.17
C VAL A 878 36.65 -9.27 -20.98
N LEU A 879 37.77 -8.65 -21.42
CA LEU A 879 37.96 -7.20 -21.29
C LEU A 879 36.99 -6.44 -22.22
N VAL A 880 36.81 -6.95 -23.44
CA VAL A 880 35.91 -6.36 -24.44
C VAL A 880 34.46 -6.45 -23.98
N THR A 881 34.02 -7.61 -23.49
CA THR A 881 32.65 -7.77 -22.96
C THR A 881 32.42 -6.90 -21.73
N THR A 882 33.41 -6.74 -20.85
CA THR A 882 33.33 -5.85 -19.68
C THR A 882 33.15 -4.40 -20.11
N LEU A 883 33.99 -3.91 -21.03
CA LEU A 883 33.93 -2.52 -21.51
C LEU A 883 32.60 -2.24 -22.21
N ALA A 884 32.14 -3.15 -23.07
CA ALA A 884 30.84 -3.02 -23.73
C ALA A 884 29.69 -2.99 -22.72
N ALA A 885 29.70 -3.87 -21.72
CA ALA A 885 28.69 -3.89 -20.65
C ALA A 885 28.67 -2.58 -19.84
N MET A 886 29.84 -2.05 -19.48
CA MET A 886 29.94 -0.78 -18.73
C MET A 886 29.45 0.41 -19.58
N VAL A 887 29.80 0.45 -20.87
CA VAL A 887 29.35 1.51 -21.79
C VAL A 887 27.82 1.50 -21.92
N LEU A 888 27.20 0.34 -22.16
CA LEU A 888 25.74 0.24 -22.23
C LEU A 888 25.06 0.60 -20.90
N ALA A 889 25.65 0.21 -19.77
CA ALA A 889 25.11 0.56 -18.44
C ALA A 889 25.14 2.06 -18.15
N CYS A 890 26.10 2.80 -18.73
CA CYS A 890 26.26 4.24 -18.51
C CYS A 890 25.54 5.10 -19.55
N LEU A 891 25.48 4.67 -20.81
CA LEU A 891 25.00 5.50 -21.90
C LEU A 891 23.60 5.12 -22.38
N VAL A 892 23.17 3.87 -22.17
CA VAL A 892 21.88 3.37 -22.67
C VAL A 892 20.93 3.10 -21.51
N HIS A 893 21.18 2.01 -20.78
CA HIS A 893 20.40 1.66 -19.59
C HIS A 893 21.15 0.59 -18.78
N PRO A 894 21.15 0.66 -17.42
CA PRO A 894 21.85 -0.29 -16.55
C PRO A 894 21.52 -1.76 -16.84
N ALA A 895 20.25 -2.05 -17.12
CA ALA A 895 19.78 -3.39 -17.47
C ALA A 895 20.47 -4.00 -18.70
N PHE A 896 20.81 -3.21 -19.73
CA PHE A 896 21.48 -3.75 -20.93
C PHE A 896 22.94 -4.13 -20.66
N GLY A 897 23.63 -3.38 -19.79
CA GLY A 897 24.95 -3.79 -19.31
C GLY A 897 24.90 -5.11 -18.54
N LEU A 898 23.91 -5.28 -17.68
CA LEU A 898 23.66 -6.54 -16.97
C LEU A 898 23.21 -7.67 -17.91
N LEU A 899 22.49 -7.36 -18.99
CA LEU A 899 22.10 -8.34 -20.00
C LEU A 899 23.32 -8.92 -20.74
N ILE A 900 24.32 -8.10 -21.08
CA ILE A 900 25.58 -8.60 -21.65
C ILE A 900 26.26 -9.58 -20.69
N LEU A 901 26.28 -9.24 -19.39
CA LEU A 901 26.82 -10.12 -18.36
C LEU A 901 26.04 -11.46 -18.31
N LEU A 902 24.71 -11.42 -18.36
CA LEU A 902 23.86 -12.61 -18.40
C LEU A 902 24.14 -13.49 -19.62
N VAL A 903 24.21 -12.91 -20.82
CA VAL A 903 24.52 -13.65 -22.05
C VAL A 903 25.88 -14.33 -21.94
N SER A 904 26.88 -13.64 -21.36
CA SER A 904 28.19 -14.21 -21.08
C SER A 904 28.10 -15.41 -20.11
N HIS A 905 27.33 -15.30 -19.02
CA HIS A 905 27.11 -16.41 -18.09
C HIS A 905 26.38 -17.58 -18.76
N ILE A 906 25.33 -17.33 -19.54
CA ILE A 906 24.57 -18.37 -20.26
C ILE A 906 25.49 -19.14 -21.20
N TYR A 907 26.29 -18.44 -22.01
CA TYR A 907 27.25 -19.06 -22.92
C TYR A 907 28.28 -19.92 -22.16
N CYS A 908 28.82 -19.39 -21.07
CA CYS A 908 29.79 -20.07 -20.22
C CYS A 908 29.22 -21.32 -19.52
N CYS A 909 27.97 -21.27 -19.06
CA CYS A 909 27.26 -22.40 -18.47
C CYS A 909 26.97 -23.49 -19.51
N HIS A 910 26.45 -23.09 -20.68
CA HIS A 910 26.16 -24.00 -21.79
C HIS A 910 27.40 -24.78 -22.22
N ASN A 911 28.52 -24.09 -22.42
CA ASN A 911 29.77 -24.74 -22.82
C ASN A 911 30.30 -25.72 -21.77
N ALA A 912 30.25 -25.36 -20.48
CA ALA A 912 30.68 -26.24 -19.40
C ALA A 912 29.81 -27.51 -19.34
N LEU A 913 28.49 -27.35 -19.44
CA LEU A 913 27.55 -28.46 -19.43
C LEU A 913 27.69 -29.38 -20.65
N CYS A 914 27.79 -28.81 -21.87
CA CYS A 914 28.04 -29.59 -23.08
C CYS A 914 29.37 -30.35 -23.02
N SER A 915 30.44 -29.74 -22.49
CA SER A 915 31.75 -30.39 -22.35
C SER A 915 31.70 -31.57 -21.37
N SER A 916 30.95 -31.42 -20.27
CA SER A 916 30.70 -32.49 -19.31
C SER A 916 29.94 -33.66 -19.95
N PHE A 917 28.83 -33.40 -20.64
CA PHE A 917 28.03 -34.43 -21.32
C PHE A 917 28.80 -35.15 -22.44
N LEU A 918 29.59 -34.43 -23.23
CA LEU A 918 30.46 -35.04 -24.24
C LEU A 918 31.46 -36.00 -23.59
N THR A 919 32.11 -35.58 -22.51
CA THR A 919 33.08 -36.41 -21.76
C THR A 919 32.40 -37.66 -21.17
N ALA A 920 31.16 -37.53 -20.66
CA ALA A 920 30.38 -38.66 -20.16
C ALA A 920 29.96 -39.63 -21.28
N SER A 921 29.61 -39.12 -22.47
CA SER A 921 29.28 -39.91 -23.66
C SER A 921 30.49 -40.68 -24.20
N TYR A 922 31.69 -40.10 -24.18
CA TYR A 922 32.92 -40.80 -24.59
C TYR A 922 33.30 -41.92 -23.62
N ARG A 923 33.13 -41.71 -22.31
CA ARG A 923 33.35 -42.76 -21.28
C ARG A 923 32.43 -43.97 -21.43
N THR A 924 31.17 -43.75 -21.80
CA THR A 924 30.21 -44.85 -22.07
C THR A 924 30.47 -45.55 -23.40
N GLY A 925 31.11 -44.87 -24.37
CA GLY A 925 31.61 -45.48 -25.59
C GLY A 925 32.83 -46.38 -25.37
N ASP A 926 33.76 -45.97 -24.50
CA ASP A 926 34.97 -46.76 -24.18
C ASP A 926 34.67 -48.00 -23.32
N GLN A 927 33.77 -47.90 -22.33
CA GLN A 927 33.38 -49.06 -21.50
C GLN A 927 32.64 -50.15 -22.28
N ASN A 928 31.99 -49.81 -23.39
CA ASN A 928 31.35 -50.79 -24.27
C ASN A 928 32.32 -51.38 -25.31
N ASN A 929 33.54 -50.84 -25.44
CA ASN A 929 34.56 -51.32 -26.38
C ASN A 929 35.57 -52.30 -25.76
N GLU A 930 35.60 -52.48 -24.44
CA GLU A 930 36.52 -53.45 -23.79
C GLU A 930 36.03 -54.90 -23.77
N ASN A 931 34.87 -55.21 -24.36
CA ASN A 931 34.40 -56.59 -24.56
C ASN A 931 33.78 -56.71 -25.94
N PHE A 932 34.55 -56.86 -27.02
CA PHE A 932 34.13 -57.65 -28.19
C PHE A 932 35.31 -57.92 -29.14
N ASP A 933 35.59 -59.20 -29.32
CA ASP A 933 36.51 -59.75 -30.31
C ASP A 933 36.04 -59.46 -31.76
N SER A 934 37.01 -59.52 -32.67
CA SER A 934 36.92 -59.25 -34.09
C SER A 934 35.75 -59.90 -34.83
N ASN A 935 34.88 -59.11 -35.47
CA ASN A 935 34.59 -59.15 -36.92
C ASN A 935 33.52 -58.12 -37.33
N SER A 936 33.66 -57.67 -38.58
CA SER A 936 32.79 -56.76 -39.34
C SER A 936 31.28 -56.90 -39.08
N GLU A 937 30.60 -55.81 -38.69
CA GLU A 937 29.45 -55.19 -39.39
C GLU A 937 28.78 -54.07 -38.57
N ARG A 938 28.36 -53.00 -39.28
CA ARG A 938 27.49 -51.87 -38.88
C ARG A 938 27.21 -51.67 -37.38
N VAL A 939 27.86 -50.67 -36.79
CA VAL A 939 27.44 -50.05 -35.53
C VAL A 939 26.08 -49.37 -35.71
N LYS A 940 25.00 -50.09 -35.42
CA LYS A 940 23.65 -49.54 -35.24
C LYS A 940 23.63 -48.85 -33.86
N PHE A 941 23.65 -47.52 -33.83
CA PHE A 941 23.34 -46.77 -32.61
C PHE A 941 21.86 -47.02 -32.25
N LYS A 942 21.62 -47.95 -31.32
CA LYS A 942 20.31 -48.23 -30.74
C LYS A 942 20.06 -47.19 -29.65
N PHE A 943 19.28 -46.15 -29.95
CA PHE A 943 18.74 -45.25 -28.93
C PHE A 943 17.55 -45.97 -28.28
N GLU A 944 17.82 -46.80 -27.27
CA GLU A 944 16.77 -47.46 -26.51
C GLU A 944 16.13 -46.44 -25.57
N GLY A 945 14.87 -46.09 -25.84
CA GLY A 945 14.05 -45.11 -25.14
C GLY A 945 13.65 -45.55 -23.73
N SER A 946 14.63 -45.67 -22.84
CA SER A 946 14.38 -45.80 -21.40
C SER A 946 14.51 -44.44 -20.73
N PHE A 947 13.36 -43.88 -20.37
CA PHE A 947 13.19 -42.64 -19.58
C PHE A 947 13.81 -42.71 -18.16
N ASN A 948 14.43 -43.84 -17.78
CA ASN A 948 15.02 -44.08 -16.44
C ASN A 948 16.49 -43.67 -16.27
N ARG A 949 17.17 -43.15 -17.31
CA ARG A 949 18.50 -42.50 -17.17
C ARG A 949 18.38 -40.99 -17.25
N THR A 950 17.57 -40.40 -16.38
CA THR A 950 17.57 -38.96 -16.18
C THR A 950 18.79 -38.62 -15.31
N PHE A 951 19.64 -37.71 -15.82
CA PHE A 951 20.86 -37.18 -15.19
C PHE A 951 22.11 -38.08 -15.26
N PRO A 952 23.33 -37.50 -15.38
CA PRO A 952 24.51 -38.14 -14.79
C PRO A 952 24.18 -38.32 -13.32
N SER A 953 23.84 -39.55 -12.92
CA SER A 953 23.32 -39.77 -11.58
C SER A 953 24.42 -39.48 -10.55
N GLU A 954 24.01 -38.88 -9.43
CA GLU A 954 24.85 -38.61 -8.27
C GLU A 954 25.29 -39.91 -7.54
N ASP A 955 25.09 -41.10 -8.14
CA ASP A 955 25.01 -42.37 -7.41
C ASP A 955 26.32 -43.16 -7.34
N ASN A 956 27.44 -42.70 -7.91
CA ASN A 956 28.71 -43.44 -7.86
C ASN A 956 29.93 -42.57 -7.57
N PHE A 957 30.03 -41.86 -6.44
CA PHE A 957 31.30 -41.19 -6.10
C PHE A 957 31.64 -41.25 -4.61
N SER A 958 32.68 -42.01 -4.30
CA SER A 958 33.33 -42.08 -2.99
C SER A 958 33.97 -40.73 -2.63
N ASN A 959 33.63 -40.20 -1.46
CA ASN A 959 34.32 -39.07 -0.84
C ASN A 959 35.67 -39.53 -0.27
N SER A 960 36.61 -39.91 -1.14
CA SER A 960 38.01 -40.07 -0.76
C SER A 960 38.78 -38.81 -1.17
N PRO A 961 39.52 -38.16 -0.24
CA PRO A 961 40.36 -37.00 -0.55
C PRO A 961 41.53 -37.30 -1.50
N ASP A 962 41.78 -38.57 -1.84
CA ASP A 962 42.93 -39.01 -2.66
C ASP A 962 42.61 -39.35 -4.13
N SER A 963 41.38 -39.12 -4.62
CA SER A 963 41.04 -39.34 -6.04
C SER A 963 41.15 -38.05 -6.87
N SER A 964 41.98 -38.06 -7.92
CA SER A 964 42.14 -36.92 -8.84
C SER A 964 40.82 -36.62 -9.58
N LYS A 965 40.29 -35.38 -9.45
CA LYS A 965 39.05 -34.94 -10.12
C LYS A 965 39.16 -35.12 -11.65
N SER A 966 38.15 -35.74 -12.27
CA SER A 966 38.15 -35.90 -13.73
C SER A 966 37.82 -34.58 -14.46
N PHE A 967 38.19 -34.47 -15.73
CA PHE A 967 37.87 -33.28 -16.54
C PHE A 967 36.36 -33.01 -16.59
N GLY A 968 35.53 -34.06 -16.74
CA GLY A 968 34.07 -33.94 -16.72
C GLY A 968 33.52 -33.45 -15.37
N ASP A 969 34.07 -33.92 -14.25
CA ASP A 969 33.69 -33.45 -12.91
C ASP A 969 34.08 -31.98 -12.69
N THR A 970 35.23 -31.56 -13.20
CA THR A 970 35.70 -30.17 -13.12
C THR A 970 34.82 -29.22 -13.94
N GLN A 971 34.35 -29.66 -15.13
CA GLN A 971 33.40 -28.89 -15.94
C GLN A 971 32.02 -28.81 -15.26
N LEU A 972 31.60 -29.85 -14.54
CA LEU A 972 30.35 -29.86 -13.79
C LEU A 972 30.41 -28.94 -12.56
N ASP A 973 31.50 -28.97 -11.79
CA ASP A 973 31.76 -28.01 -10.70
C ASP A 973 31.72 -26.55 -11.22
N LEU A 974 32.33 -26.31 -12.38
CA LEU A 974 32.33 -25.00 -13.04
C LEU A 974 30.92 -24.56 -13.48
N PHE A 975 30.10 -25.49 -13.97
CA PHE A 975 28.70 -25.23 -14.29
C PHE A 975 27.91 -24.84 -13.03
N HIS A 976 28.04 -25.59 -11.93
CA HIS A 976 27.31 -25.30 -10.69
C HIS A 976 27.66 -23.93 -10.09
N HIS A 977 28.94 -23.57 -10.06
CA HIS A 977 29.39 -22.24 -9.61
C HIS A 977 28.82 -21.11 -10.48
N ARG A 978 28.93 -21.24 -11.81
CA ARG A 978 28.46 -20.22 -12.76
C ARG A 978 26.94 -20.12 -12.82
N HIS A 979 26.24 -21.22 -12.61
CA HIS A 979 24.78 -21.24 -12.51
C HIS A 979 24.30 -20.46 -11.29
N GLY A 980 24.98 -20.57 -10.14
CA GLY A 980 24.68 -19.75 -8.96
C GLY A 980 24.82 -18.25 -9.24
N LEU A 981 25.92 -17.82 -9.88
CA LEU A 981 26.13 -16.43 -10.29
C LEU A 981 25.04 -15.96 -11.28
N LEU A 982 24.72 -16.79 -12.29
CA LEU A 982 23.67 -16.50 -13.26
C LEU A 982 22.33 -16.21 -12.58
N ILE A 983 21.93 -16.99 -11.57
CA ILE A 983 20.68 -16.78 -10.83
C ILE A 983 20.69 -15.44 -10.09
N LEU A 984 21.79 -15.09 -9.40
CA LEU A 984 21.92 -13.79 -8.71
C LEU A 984 21.82 -12.63 -9.69
N HIS A 985 22.58 -12.68 -10.79
CA HIS A 985 22.61 -11.61 -11.79
C HIS A 985 21.31 -11.52 -12.58
N LEU A 986 20.58 -12.63 -12.73
CA LEU A 986 19.26 -12.64 -13.37
C LEU A 986 18.27 -11.85 -12.51
N VAL A 987 18.23 -12.13 -11.20
CA VAL A 987 17.40 -11.36 -10.26
C VAL A 987 17.81 -9.88 -10.25
N ALA A 988 19.11 -9.58 -10.23
CA ALA A 988 19.64 -8.22 -10.31
C ALA A 988 19.19 -7.48 -11.57
N THR A 989 19.15 -8.17 -12.72
CA THR A 989 18.69 -7.60 -14.00
C THR A 989 17.17 -7.38 -13.98
N MET A 990 16.41 -8.33 -13.43
CA MET A 990 14.95 -8.23 -13.30
C MET A 990 14.51 -7.07 -12.40
N MET A 991 15.32 -6.64 -11.43
CA MET A 991 15.03 -5.46 -10.61
C MET A 991 14.92 -4.17 -11.43
N PHE A 992 15.56 -4.10 -12.60
CA PHE A 992 15.46 -2.98 -13.54
C PHE A 992 14.41 -3.20 -14.65
N ALA A 993 13.67 -4.31 -14.66
CA ALA A 993 12.67 -4.56 -15.68
C ALA A 993 11.60 -3.44 -15.77
N PRO A 994 11.07 -2.89 -14.65
CA PRO A 994 10.14 -1.76 -14.73
C PRO A 994 10.76 -0.52 -15.38
N SER A 995 11.99 -0.15 -15.02
CA SER A 995 12.63 1.05 -15.57
C SER A 995 12.96 0.90 -17.05
N VAL A 996 13.26 -0.32 -17.53
CA VAL A 996 13.40 -0.61 -18.97
C VAL A 996 12.10 -0.35 -19.74
N VAL A 997 10.94 -0.71 -19.17
CA VAL A 997 9.63 -0.43 -19.78
C VAL A 997 9.42 1.07 -19.92
N ALA A 998 9.74 1.84 -18.88
CA ALA A 998 9.66 3.30 -18.93
C ALA A 998 10.67 3.91 -19.93
N TRP A 999 11.87 3.36 -20.03
CA TRP A 999 12.89 3.78 -20.98
C TRP A 999 12.47 3.55 -22.44
N PHE A 1000 11.86 2.40 -22.78
CA PHE A 1000 11.37 2.14 -24.13
C PHE A 1000 10.32 3.16 -24.59
N GLN A 1001 9.46 3.63 -23.69
CA GLN A 1001 8.50 4.70 -23.98
C GLN A 1001 9.21 6.02 -24.36
N ARG A 1002 10.38 6.28 -23.76
CA ARG A 1002 11.16 7.52 -23.97
C ARG A 1002 12.00 7.56 -25.25
N LEU A 1003 12.24 6.43 -25.92
CA LEU A 1003 13.04 6.38 -27.15
C LEU A 1003 12.55 7.33 -28.26
N ALA A 1004 11.25 7.65 -28.28
CA ALA A 1004 10.65 8.59 -29.23
C ALA A 1004 10.73 10.07 -28.78
N MET A 1005 11.12 10.35 -27.53
CA MET A 1005 10.98 11.65 -26.85
C MET A 1005 12.32 12.32 -26.48
N GLY A 1006 13.46 11.72 -26.86
CA GLY A 1006 14.81 12.26 -26.64
C GLY A 1006 15.69 11.40 -25.72
N GLU A 1007 17.01 11.61 -25.75
CA GLU A 1007 17.95 10.84 -24.92
C GLU A 1007 18.02 11.37 -23.49
N SER A 1008 17.61 10.56 -22.51
CA SER A 1008 17.96 10.77 -21.10
C SER A 1008 19.00 9.74 -20.68
N LEU A 1009 20.19 10.19 -20.28
CA LEU A 1009 21.20 9.32 -19.70
C LEU A 1009 20.66 8.63 -18.43
N PRO A 1010 21.02 7.37 -18.18
CA PRO A 1010 20.73 6.70 -16.92
C PRO A 1010 21.19 7.49 -15.70
N TRP A 1011 20.48 7.30 -14.58
CA TRP A 1011 20.90 7.86 -13.31
C TRP A 1011 22.30 7.35 -12.92
N LEU A 1012 23.18 8.28 -12.56
CA LEU A 1012 24.58 7.99 -12.23
C LEU A 1012 24.69 6.91 -11.14
N LEU A 1013 23.82 6.96 -10.13
CA LEU A 1013 23.77 5.99 -9.05
C LEU A 1013 23.54 4.56 -9.58
N ASP A 1014 22.55 4.37 -10.45
CA ASP A 1014 22.20 3.05 -10.97
C ASP A 1014 23.29 2.50 -11.89
N SER A 1015 23.92 3.36 -12.71
CA SER A 1015 25.06 2.98 -13.55
C SER A 1015 26.27 2.56 -12.72
N VAL A 1016 26.65 3.32 -11.69
CA VAL A 1016 27.78 2.99 -10.81
C VAL A 1016 27.54 1.67 -10.08
N LEU A 1017 26.35 1.47 -9.53
CA LEU A 1017 26.01 0.21 -8.85
C LEU A 1017 26.01 -0.97 -9.82
N SER A 1018 25.50 -0.78 -11.04
CA SER A 1018 25.48 -1.83 -12.06
C SER A 1018 26.88 -2.19 -12.55
N ILE A 1019 27.80 -1.22 -12.66
CA ILE A 1019 29.22 -1.50 -12.89
C ILE A 1019 29.77 -2.39 -11.77
N GLY A 1020 29.46 -2.09 -10.50
CA GLY A 1020 29.83 -2.96 -9.37
C GLY A 1020 29.34 -4.40 -9.57
N VAL A 1021 28.10 -4.60 -9.99
CA VAL A 1021 27.51 -5.93 -10.27
C VAL A 1021 28.16 -6.61 -11.48
N ILE A 1022 28.52 -5.87 -12.53
CA ILE A 1022 29.28 -6.37 -13.68
C ILE A 1022 30.66 -6.85 -13.24
N LEU A 1023 31.36 -6.07 -12.41
CA LEU A 1023 32.66 -6.44 -11.85
C LEU A 1023 32.56 -7.70 -10.98
N HIS A 1024 31.46 -7.85 -10.22
CA HIS A 1024 31.18 -9.06 -9.43
C HIS A 1024 31.18 -10.33 -10.30
N GLY A 1025 30.39 -10.35 -11.39
CA GLY A 1025 30.28 -11.54 -12.24
C GLY A 1025 31.56 -11.90 -12.98
N ILE A 1026 32.40 -10.90 -13.27
CA ILE A 1026 33.63 -11.10 -14.05
C ILE A 1026 34.81 -11.51 -13.17
N CYS A 1027 35.02 -10.83 -12.03
CA CYS A 1027 36.12 -11.12 -11.12
C CYS A 1027 35.99 -12.50 -10.46
N ILE A 1028 34.77 -13.01 -10.27
CA ILE A 1028 34.48 -14.27 -9.56
C ILE A 1028 34.06 -15.40 -10.54
N SER A 1029 34.25 -15.17 -11.85
CA SER A 1029 33.86 -16.12 -12.91
C SER A 1029 34.59 -17.48 -12.86
N LYS A 1030 35.70 -17.57 -12.11
CA LYS A 1030 36.48 -18.78 -11.85
C LYS A 1030 36.59 -19.05 -10.34
N PRO A 1031 36.45 -20.31 -9.88
CA PRO A 1031 36.48 -20.67 -8.46
C PRO A 1031 37.85 -20.45 -7.80
N GLU A 1032 38.93 -20.35 -8.58
CA GLU A 1032 40.31 -20.13 -8.09
C GLU A 1032 40.52 -18.77 -7.38
N PHE A 1033 39.60 -17.82 -7.52
CA PHE A 1033 39.69 -16.47 -6.93
C PHE A 1033 38.94 -16.34 -5.59
N ASN A 1034 38.60 -17.44 -4.91
CA ASN A 1034 37.83 -17.42 -3.66
C ASN A 1034 38.62 -17.02 -2.39
N SER A 1035 39.95 -16.95 -2.47
CA SER A 1035 40.82 -16.55 -1.35
C SER A 1035 41.74 -15.38 -1.72
N PHE A 1036 41.67 -14.29 -0.95
CA PHE A 1036 42.46 -13.09 -1.19
C PHE A 1036 43.49 -12.86 -0.08
N PHE A 1037 44.72 -12.49 -0.48
CA PHE A 1037 45.82 -12.18 0.43
C PHE A 1037 46.02 -10.66 0.53
N LEU A 1038 45.72 -10.07 1.69
CA LEU A 1038 46.10 -8.70 2.02
C LEU A 1038 47.51 -8.70 2.63
N SER A 1039 48.45 -8.00 2.00
CA SER A 1039 49.79 -7.76 2.55
C SER A 1039 49.94 -6.27 2.83
N GLY A 1040 49.97 -5.92 4.12
CA GLY A 1040 50.20 -4.56 4.60
C GLY A 1040 50.35 -4.55 6.13
N GLY A 1041 51.58 -4.60 6.63
CA GLY A 1041 52.03 -4.18 7.97
C GLY A 1041 51.50 -4.88 9.24
N PHE A 1042 50.37 -5.59 9.21
CA PHE A 1042 49.72 -6.26 10.36
C PHE A 1042 49.39 -7.73 10.00
N PRO A 1043 49.18 -8.63 10.99
CA PRO A 1043 49.12 -10.07 10.74
C PRO A 1043 48.09 -10.43 9.66
N VAL A 1044 48.53 -11.24 8.69
CA VAL A 1044 47.83 -11.58 7.45
C VAL A 1044 46.43 -12.13 7.73
N ARG A 1045 45.38 -11.33 7.54
CA ARG A 1045 43.98 -11.78 7.70
C ARG A 1045 43.46 -12.26 6.34
N ARG A 1046 43.25 -13.58 6.20
CA ARG A 1046 42.66 -14.19 5.00
C ARG A 1046 41.16 -13.88 4.97
N VAL A 1047 40.72 -12.96 4.10
CA VAL A 1047 39.30 -12.70 3.85
C VAL A 1047 38.82 -13.72 2.81
N ARG A 1048 37.92 -14.61 3.22
CA ARG A 1048 37.36 -15.67 2.37
C ARG A 1048 36.03 -15.23 1.77
N LEU A 1049 35.77 -15.58 0.52
CA LEU A 1049 34.58 -15.13 -0.22
C LEU A 1049 33.27 -15.60 0.44
N TYR A 1050 33.23 -16.79 1.04
CA TYR A 1050 32.03 -17.26 1.72
C TYR A 1050 31.59 -16.31 2.85
N PHE A 1051 32.54 -15.69 3.58
CA PHE A 1051 32.20 -14.76 4.67
C PHE A 1051 31.57 -13.48 4.12
N ILE A 1052 32.03 -13.01 2.95
CA ILE A 1052 31.45 -11.86 2.24
C ILE A 1052 30.02 -12.17 1.81
N TYR A 1053 29.78 -13.37 1.23
CA TYR A 1053 28.42 -13.78 0.85
C TYR A 1053 27.49 -14.00 2.05
N LEU A 1054 27.99 -14.48 3.18
CA LEU A 1054 27.20 -14.59 4.41
C LEU A 1054 26.73 -13.21 4.90
N LEU A 1055 27.65 -12.23 4.98
CA LEU A 1055 27.31 -10.86 5.39
C LEU A 1055 26.37 -10.19 4.39
N ALA A 1056 26.59 -10.42 3.10
CA ALA A 1056 25.70 -9.94 2.04
C ALA A 1056 24.29 -10.53 2.19
N GLY A 1057 24.18 -11.83 2.47
CA GLY A 1057 22.92 -12.51 2.72
C GLY A 1057 22.16 -11.93 3.92
N TYR A 1058 22.84 -11.67 5.05
CA TYR A 1058 22.22 -11.02 6.20
C TYR A 1058 21.74 -9.59 5.89
N TRP A 1059 22.53 -8.78 5.18
CA TRP A 1059 22.10 -7.44 4.81
C TRP A 1059 20.90 -7.47 3.85
N SER A 1060 20.91 -8.36 2.85
CA SER A 1060 19.76 -8.58 1.97
C SER A 1060 18.54 -9.04 2.76
N TYR A 1061 18.72 -9.87 3.78
CA TYR A 1061 17.63 -10.28 4.68
C TYR A 1061 17.01 -9.07 5.39
N PHE A 1062 17.83 -8.21 6.00
CA PHE A 1062 17.34 -6.97 6.64
C PHE A 1062 16.68 -6.01 5.64
N SER A 1063 17.19 -5.91 4.42
CA SER A 1063 16.55 -5.10 3.38
C SER A 1063 15.12 -5.58 3.08
N GLY A 1064 14.91 -6.90 3.04
CA GLY A 1064 13.60 -7.52 2.93
C GLY A 1064 12.70 -7.23 4.13
N LEU A 1065 13.22 -7.33 5.36
CA LEU A 1065 12.47 -6.98 6.57
C LEU A 1065 11.99 -5.52 6.58
N THR A 1066 12.77 -4.60 5.99
CA THR A 1066 12.40 -3.18 5.84
C THR A 1066 11.52 -2.88 4.62
N LEU A 1067 11.07 -3.90 3.86
CA LEU A 1067 10.30 -3.73 2.61
C LEU A 1067 11.03 -2.89 1.53
N ALA A 1068 12.36 -2.87 1.56
CA ALA A 1068 13.19 -2.07 0.66
C ALA A 1068 14.18 -2.96 -0.12
N PRO A 1069 13.69 -3.86 -1.00
CA PRO A 1069 14.54 -4.82 -1.70
C PRO A 1069 15.59 -4.17 -2.61
N TYR A 1070 15.36 -2.95 -3.11
CA TYR A 1070 16.40 -2.18 -3.82
C TYR A 1070 17.70 -2.03 -3.02
N LYS A 1071 17.64 -2.05 -1.68
CA LYS A 1071 18.84 -1.93 -0.85
C LYS A 1071 19.80 -3.12 -0.99
N ALA A 1072 19.30 -4.30 -1.38
CA ALA A 1072 20.12 -5.46 -1.66
C ALA A 1072 21.05 -5.24 -2.88
N PHE A 1073 20.68 -4.33 -3.79
CA PHE A 1073 21.50 -3.99 -4.95
C PHE A 1073 22.80 -3.27 -4.56
N TYR A 1074 22.77 -2.40 -3.54
CA TYR A 1074 23.99 -1.78 -3.00
C TYR A 1074 24.99 -2.84 -2.52
N VAL A 1075 24.49 -3.91 -1.90
CA VAL A 1075 25.33 -5.02 -1.41
C VAL A 1075 25.91 -5.79 -2.59
N MET A 1076 25.11 -6.16 -3.59
CA MET A 1076 25.60 -6.84 -4.79
C MET A 1076 26.74 -6.04 -5.45
N ALA A 1077 26.57 -4.73 -5.58
CA ALA A 1077 27.59 -3.83 -6.12
C ALA A 1077 28.84 -3.76 -5.21
N ALA A 1078 28.65 -3.67 -3.89
CA ALA A 1078 29.75 -3.63 -2.93
C ALA A 1078 30.59 -4.91 -2.95
N VAL A 1079 29.96 -6.09 -3.03
CA VAL A 1079 30.68 -7.36 -3.20
C VAL A 1079 31.55 -7.31 -4.45
N GLY A 1080 31.02 -6.82 -5.57
CA GLY A 1080 31.78 -6.65 -6.80
C GLY A 1080 32.96 -5.68 -6.68
N GLY A 1081 32.76 -4.53 -6.04
CA GLY A 1081 33.82 -3.56 -5.78
C GLY A 1081 34.94 -4.13 -4.89
N ILE A 1082 34.58 -4.85 -3.83
CA ILE A 1082 35.53 -5.52 -2.93
C ILE A 1082 36.31 -6.60 -3.70
N SER A 1083 35.63 -7.46 -4.46
CA SER A 1083 36.27 -8.51 -5.25
C SER A 1083 37.20 -7.96 -6.32
N PHE A 1084 36.85 -6.85 -6.96
CA PHE A 1084 37.71 -6.15 -7.90
C PHE A 1084 38.97 -5.59 -7.23
N ALA A 1085 38.81 -4.89 -6.11
CA ALA A 1085 39.94 -4.32 -5.35
C ALA A 1085 40.92 -5.41 -4.88
N LEU A 1086 40.39 -6.52 -4.35
CA LEU A 1086 41.18 -7.66 -3.91
C LEU A 1086 41.89 -8.35 -5.08
N SER A 1087 41.23 -8.50 -6.23
CA SER A 1087 41.82 -9.05 -7.45
C SER A 1087 42.98 -8.19 -7.97
N MET A 1088 42.85 -6.87 -7.91
CA MET A 1088 43.90 -5.93 -8.29
C MET A 1088 45.09 -5.98 -7.33
N LEU A 1089 44.84 -6.08 -6.02
CA LEU A 1089 45.89 -6.25 -5.01
C LEU A 1089 46.66 -7.56 -5.19
N GLN A 1090 45.96 -8.66 -5.50
CA GLN A 1090 46.59 -9.96 -5.75
C GLN A 1090 47.47 -9.94 -7.01
N ARG A 1091 47.01 -9.33 -8.11
CA ARG A 1091 47.84 -9.13 -9.31
C ARG A 1091 49.09 -8.32 -9.00
N ARG A 1092 48.96 -7.18 -8.31
CA ARG A 1092 50.09 -6.34 -7.90
C ARG A 1092 51.10 -7.09 -7.03
N ASN A 1093 50.63 -7.96 -6.13
CA ASN A 1093 51.49 -8.77 -5.28
C ASN A 1093 52.18 -9.91 -6.06
N ARG A 1094 51.52 -10.47 -7.09
CA ARG A 1094 52.14 -11.46 -7.99
C ARG A 1094 53.23 -10.81 -8.83
N ASP A 1095 52.96 -9.64 -9.40
CA ASP A 1095 53.93 -8.88 -10.20
C ASP A 1095 55.13 -8.46 -9.34
N LYS A 1096 54.92 -8.07 -8.08
CA LYS A 1096 56.02 -7.82 -7.13
C LYS A 1096 56.84 -9.07 -6.81
N LYS A 1097 56.18 -10.23 -6.61
CA LYS A 1097 56.87 -11.51 -6.36
C LYS A 1097 57.69 -11.95 -7.58
N ASP A 1098 57.17 -11.79 -8.79
CA ASP A 1098 57.86 -12.11 -10.03
C ASP A 1098 59.08 -11.19 -10.26
N VAL A 1099 58.99 -9.89 -9.92
CA VAL A 1099 60.14 -8.96 -9.95
C VAL A 1099 61.22 -9.36 -8.91
N THR A 1100 60.85 -9.77 -7.69
CA THR A 1100 61.83 -10.29 -6.71
C THR A 1100 62.42 -11.65 -7.10
N HIS A 1101 61.67 -12.50 -7.81
CA HIS A 1101 62.18 -13.79 -8.29
C HIS A 1101 63.13 -13.62 -9.49
N HIS A 1102 62.90 -12.60 -10.33
CA HIS A 1102 63.77 -12.26 -11.44
C HIS A 1102 65.07 -11.58 -10.98
N SER A 1103 65.03 -10.81 -9.89
CA SER A 1103 66.23 -10.26 -9.23
C SER A 1103 67.09 -11.33 -8.54
N ARG A 1104 66.49 -12.41 -8.02
CA ARG A 1104 67.22 -13.56 -7.43
C ARG A 1104 67.79 -14.55 -8.45
N LYS A 1105 67.42 -14.46 -9.74
CA LYS A 1105 68.01 -15.26 -10.83
C LYS A 1105 69.18 -14.54 -11.54
N LEU A 1106 69.49 -13.32 -11.14
CA LEU A 1106 70.55 -12.47 -11.70
C LEU A 1106 71.69 -12.20 -10.69
N HIS A 1107 71.76 -12.96 -9.59
CA HIS A 1107 72.86 -12.97 -8.64
C HIS A 1107 73.46 -14.36 -8.51
#